data_AF-A0A315AIH9-F1
#
_entry.id   AF-A0A315AIH9-F1
#
_cell.length_a   1.000
_cell.length_b   1.000
_cell.length_c   1.000
_cell.angle_alpha   90.00
_cell.angle_beta   90.00
_cell.angle_gamma   90.00
#
_symmetry.space_group_name_H-M   'P 1'
#
loop_
_entity.id
_entity.type
_entity.pdbx_description
1 polymer ?
#
loop_
_entity_poly.entity_id
_entity_poly.type
_entity_poly.pdbx_seq_one_letter_code
_entity_poly.pdbx_strand_id
1 'polypeptide(L)'
;MPDLANMVDAIEIDSVGDAPGQHAPEQIIALSDFIRQFGDGLLGAVQEQNPPVYQDSSNRDWDVLLDGLLRKPFDAQREVVHAICELLIGSGESGSVINGEMGTGKTLMGIATAAVLHSEGFVRTLVISPPHLVYKWRREIIQTVPRARVWILNGPDTLRKLLQIRSMRSKPEHPEFFILGRVRMRMGFDWRPSYVTRITGISRDAGDGQGSHSSERQVLRVAACSHCGEIVHDDDNAPLQVHMATDYLNRRRMACYHCREPLWTLTRGKTPDKSQRERVLDALRQIPSIGDKTAERLVKNFGEAMLASMLEDNFHNFINLMDDDGELLFSDRQAKRMERFLGNNEISFGQGGYQPTEFIKRYLPKGFFGCLLVDEGHEYKNEGSAQGQAMGVLAACASKTILLTGTLMGGYADDLFHLFYRLNPRMMIEDGFSYNERNSIGPASNAFMQAHGVLIETQKERDEGSHRTARGNRDKTSITKGPGFGPKGIMRYVVPYTAFLKLKDIGGNVLPPYEETFIPVPMDEMQKQVYDMRLATTLRRILNDSLRAGDHSLLGVVLNVLLAWPDCCFREENVYHPHRKTLLASAPSLYSDVEQMPKERKLLEICREQRQRGRRVLVYTTYTGGRDTTARLKVMLEQAGFKVAVLRATVEAAKREDWLADQVERGVDVIITNPELVKTGLDMLEFPTIVFMQTGYNVYTLQQAARRSWRIGQKVAVEVIFLGYEGSAQEQCLTLMAKKIAVSQSTSGDMPETGLEVLNQDGDSIEVALAKQLVERT
;
A
#
# COMPACT_ATOMS: atom_id res chain seq x y z
N MET A 1 48.75 35.74 -46.64
CA MET A 1 47.28 35.79 -46.79
C MET A 1 46.93 35.15 -48.13
N PRO A 2 45.76 34.54 -48.32
CA PRO A 2 45.02 33.58 -47.50
C PRO A 2 44.59 32.33 -48.33
N ASP A 3 43.88 31.41 -47.65
CA ASP A 3 42.69 30.67 -48.09
C ASP A 3 42.67 29.50 -49.11
N LEU A 4 41.76 28.58 -48.74
CA LEU A 4 40.86 27.72 -49.54
C LEU A 4 41.36 26.40 -50.17
N ALA A 5 40.85 25.33 -49.54
CA ALA A 5 40.10 24.21 -50.13
C ALA A 5 40.84 23.06 -50.88
N ASN A 6 40.39 21.85 -50.49
CA ASN A 6 40.45 20.57 -51.20
C ASN A 6 41.82 19.89 -51.37
N MET A 7 42.03 18.82 -50.59
CA MET A 7 42.71 17.63 -51.09
C MET A 7 41.95 16.38 -50.65
N VAL A 8 41.31 15.76 -51.64
CA VAL A 8 40.94 14.36 -51.72
C VAL A 8 41.92 13.75 -52.74
N ASP A 9 42.36 12.52 -52.45
CA ASP A 9 43.07 11.53 -53.29
C ASP A 9 44.60 11.62 -53.56
N ALA A 10 45.30 10.60 -53.02
CA ALA A 10 46.43 9.83 -53.62
C ALA A 10 46.75 8.65 -52.66
N ILE A 11 46.60 7.36 -53.04
CA ILE A 11 47.59 6.49 -53.73
C ILE A 11 48.83 6.22 -52.81
N GLU A 12 49.36 5.03 -52.46
CA GLU A 12 49.48 3.69 -53.07
C GLU A 12 50.03 2.69 -52.00
N ILE A 13 49.60 1.43 -52.07
CA ILE A 13 50.34 0.13 -52.07
C ILE A 13 51.75 0.05 -51.41
N ASP A 14 51.93 -0.79 -50.37
CA ASP A 14 52.59 -2.13 -50.39
C ASP A 14 53.18 -2.55 -49.02
N SER A 15 52.90 -3.79 -48.59
CA SER A 15 53.90 -4.79 -48.12
C SER A 15 53.27 -5.96 -47.34
N VAL A 16 53.18 -7.08 -48.08
CA VAL A 16 53.39 -8.50 -47.72
C VAL A 16 53.71 -8.84 -46.25
N GLY A 17 52.94 -9.81 -45.71
CA GLY A 17 53.29 -10.56 -44.50
C GLY A 17 52.28 -11.66 -44.19
N ASP A 18 52.23 -12.68 -45.04
CA ASP A 18 51.39 -13.88 -44.89
C ASP A 18 52.02 -14.87 -43.87
N ALA A 19 51.26 -15.29 -42.85
CA ALA A 19 51.44 -16.59 -42.19
C ALA A 19 50.12 -17.07 -41.55
N PRO A 20 49.78 -18.38 -41.62
CA PRO A 20 48.41 -18.85 -41.58
C PRO A 20 47.99 -19.36 -40.20
N GLY A 21 46.83 -18.90 -39.73
CA GLY A 21 46.08 -19.50 -38.63
C GLY A 21 44.60 -19.46 -38.97
N GLN A 22 44.11 -20.50 -39.65
CA GLN A 22 42.70 -20.70 -39.94
C GLN A 22 41.91 -20.81 -38.61
N HIS A 23 41.30 -19.71 -38.18
CA HIS A 23 40.12 -19.78 -37.33
C HIS A 23 38.90 -19.71 -38.24
N ALA A 24 38.07 -20.75 -38.21
CA ALA A 24 36.76 -20.74 -38.85
C ALA A 24 36.00 -19.46 -38.47
N PRO A 25 35.23 -18.84 -39.38
CA PRO A 25 34.48 -17.64 -39.04
C PRO A 25 33.57 -17.99 -37.87
N GLU A 26 33.79 -17.35 -36.71
CA GLU A 26 32.83 -17.38 -35.61
C GLU A 26 31.49 -16.96 -36.20
N GLN A 27 30.57 -17.92 -36.34
CA GLN A 27 29.20 -17.64 -36.74
C GLN A 27 28.59 -16.83 -35.60
N ILE A 28 28.68 -15.50 -35.72
CA ILE A 28 27.98 -14.57 -34.85
C ILE A 28 26.51 -14.69 -35.23
N ILE A 29 25.78 -15.51 -34.48
CA ILE A 29 24.32 -15.60 -34.57
C ILE A 29 23.75 -14.44 -33.76
N ALA A 30 22.84 -13.66 -34.36
CA ALA A 30 22.12 -12.63 -33.62
C ALA A 30 21.29 -13.29 -32.51
N LEU A 31 21.25 -12.70 -31.31
CA LEU A 31 20.56 -13.27 -30.15
C LEU A 31 19.10 -13.65 -30.45
N SER A 32 18.41 -12.87 -31.27
CA SER A 32 17.05 -13.15 -31.74
C SER A 32 16.95 -14.46 -32.53
N ASP A 33 17.91 -14.71 -33.42
CA ASP A 33 17.95 -15.91 -34.26
C ASP A 33 18.37 -17.13 -33.44
N PHE A 34 19.26 -16.93 -32.46
CA PHE A 34 19.63 -17.95 -31.49
C PHE A 34 18.43 -18.37 -30.62
N ILE A 35 17.70 -17.42 -30.05
CA ILE A 35 16.50 -17.71 -29.26
C ILE A 35 15.43 -18.37 -30.13
N ARG A 36 15.24 -17.93 -31.39
CA ARG A 36 14.28 -18.57 -32.30
C ARG A 36 14.68 -20.00 -32.65
N GLN A 37 15.96 -20.28 -32.83
CA GLN A 37 16.47 -21.59 -33.26
C GLN A 37 16.59 -22.59 -32.11
N PHE A 38 16.97 -22.13 -30.92
CA PHE A 38 17.26 -22.99 -29.76
C PHE A 38 16.29 -22.79 -28.58
N GLY A 39 15.30 -21.91 -28.72
CA GLY A 39 14.38 -21.51 -27.66
C GLY A 39 13.64 -22.67 -27.02
N ASP A 40 13.08 -23.60 -27.80
CA ASP A 40 12.35 -24.76 -27.27
C ASP A 40 13.26 -25.70 -26.46
N GLY A 41 14.49 -25.92 -26.94
CA GLY A 41 15.49 -26.72 -26.23
C GLY A 41 15.97 -26.05 -24.95
N LEU A 42 16.17 -24.73 -24.97
CA LEU A 42 16.49 -23.94 -23.79
C LEU A 42 15.34 -23.95 -22.77
N LEU A 43 14.10 -23.81 -23.24
CA LEU A 43 12.91 -23.86 -22.39
C LEU A 43 12.77 -25.24 -21.73
N GLY A 44 12.97 -26.33 -22.49
CA GLY A 44 12.98 -27.69 -21.97
C GLY A 44 14.05 -27.89 -20.90
N ALA A 45 15.29 -27.45 -21.17
CA ALA A 45 16.37 -27.53 -20.18
C ALA A 45 16.08 -26.70 -18.91
N VAL A 46 15.45 -25.53 -19.05
CA VAL A 46 15.02 -24.71 -17.91
C VAL A 46 13.93 -25.40 -17.11
N GLN A 47 12.95 -26.04 -17.76
CA GLN A 47 11.88 -26.80 -17.11
C GLN A 47 12.40 -28.04 -16.37
N GLU A 48 13.36 -28.77 -16.95
CA GLU A 48 14.01 -29.91 -16.31
C GLU A 48 14.83 -29.49 -15.07
N GLN A 49 15.55 -28.36 -15.17
CA GLN A 49 16.33 -27.83 -14.05
C GLN A 49 15.47 -27.18 -12.96
N ASN A 50 14.26 -26.74 -13.30
CA ASN A 50 13.34 -26.04 -12.40
C ASN A 50 11.93 -26.62 -12.53
N PRO A 51 11.70 -27.86 -12.07
CA PRO A 51 10.38 -28.47 -12.15
C PRO A 51 9.37 -27.63 -11.35
N PRO A 52 8.15 -27.42 -11.87
CA PRO A 52 7.14 -26.67 -11.15
C PRO A 52 6.75 -27.38 -9.85
N VAL A 53 6.63 -26.61 -8.77
CA VAL A 53 6.25 -27.10 -7.43
C VAL A 53 4.86 -27.72 -7.44
N TYR A 54 3.96 -27.19 -8.28
CA TYR A 54 2.60 -27.68 -8.46
C TYR A 54 2.40 -28.16 -9.90
N GLN A 55 1.92 -29.39 -10.07
CA GLN A 55 1.72 -30.06 -11.37
C GLN A 55 0.26 -30.49 -11.55
N ASP A 56 -0.68 -29.59 -11.27
CA ASP A 56 -2.12 -29.79 -11.51
C ASP A 56 -2.70 -31.03 -10.77
N SER A 57 -2.05 -31.42 -9.67
CA SER A 57 -2.46 -32.56 -8.85
C SER A 57 -3.54 -32.09 -7.88
N SER A 58 -4.81 -32.27 -8.26
CA SER A 58 -5.95 -31.91 -7.41
C SER A 58 -5.96 -32.73 -6.12
N ASN A 59 -5.81 -32.08 -4.96
CA ASN A 59 -6.08 -32.71 -3.68
C ASN A 59 -7.60 -32.76 -3.42
N ARG A 60 -8.17 -33.97 -3.48
CA ARG A 60 -9.61 -34.20 -3.35
C ARG A 60 -10.20 -33.65 -2.04
N ASP A 61 -9.46 -33.71 -0.94
CA ASP A 61 -9.95 -33.22 0.34
C ASP A 61 -10.04 -31.69 0.36
N TRP A 62 -9.09 -31.02 -0.30
CA TRP A 62 -9.12 -29.57 -0.48
C TRP A 62 -10.28 -29.17 -1.40
N ASP A 63 -10.55 -29.91 -2.47
CA ASP A 63 -11.69 -29.62 -3.35
C ASP A 63 -13.03 -29.73 -2.64
N VAL A 64 -13.21 -30.77 -1.81
CA VAL A 64 -14.42 -30.93 -0.99
C VAL A 64 -14.60 -29.74 -0.04
N LEU A 65 -13.51 -29.24 0.54
CA LEU A 65 -13.55 -28.07 1.42
C LEU A 65 -13.91 -26.80 0.64
N LEU A 66 -13.27 -26.57 -0.51
CA LEU A 66 -13.51 -25.42 -1.37
C LEU A 66 -14.94 -25.41 -1.91
N ASP A 67 -15.50 -26.58 -2.22
CA ASP A 67 -16.89 -26.74 -2.62
C ASP A 67 -17.90 -26.48 -1.49
N GLY A 68 -17.45 -26.62 -0.24
CA GLY A 68 -18.22 -26.31 0.97
C GLY A 68 -18.21 -24.82 1.37
N LEU A 69 -17.42 -23.98 0.69
CA LEU A 69 -17.45 -22.53 0.92
C LEU A 69 -18.78 -21.92 0.43
N LEU A 70 -19.25 -20.91 1.15
CA LEU A 70 -20.46 -20.15 0.80
C LEU A 70 -20.26 -19.37 -0.52
N ARG A 71 -19.04 -18.89 -0.74
CA ARG A 71 -18.60 -18.26 -1.99
C ARG A 71 -17.49 -19.10 -2.60
N LYS A 72 -17.75 -19.66 -3.77
CA LYS A 72 -16.83 -20.58 -4.44
C LYS A 72 -15.80 -19.83 -5.30
N PRO A 73 -14.51 -20.23 -5.26
CA PRO A 73 -13.53 -19.74 -6.21
C PRO A 73 -13.84 -20.27 -7.62
N PHE A 74 -13.50 -19.46 -8.64
CA PHE A 74 -13.42 -19.94 -10.03
C PHE A 74 -12.29 -20.95 -10.19
N ASP A 75 -12.30 -21.72 -11.27
CA ASP A 75 -11.30 -22.78 -11.51
C ASP A 75 -9.86 -22.24 -11.47
N ALA A 76 -9.57 -21.14 -12.18
CA ALA A 76 -8.24 -20.52 -12.12
C ALA A 76 -7.85 -20.01 -10.72
N GLN A 77 -8.82 -19.57 -9.91
CA GLN A 77 -8.56 -19.19 -8.51
C GLN A 77 -8.33 -20.41 -7.63
N ARG A 78 -9.02 -21.52 -7.90
CA ARG A 78 -8.86 -22.81 -7.23
C ARG A 78 -7.45 -23.34 -7.48
N GLU A 79 -6.96 -23.29 -8.72
CA GLU A 79 -5.58 -23.66 -9.05
C GLU A 79 -4.55 -22.86 -8.26
N VAL A 80 -4.74 -21.55 -8.13
CA VAL A 80 -3.87 -20.71 -7.29
C VAL A 80 -3.91 -21.15 -5.83
N VAL A 81 -5.09 -21.47 -5.30
CA VAL A 81 -5.22 -21.96 -3.92
C VAL A 81 -4.49 -23.28 -3.73
N HIS A 82 -4.65 -24.24 -4.63
CA HIS A 82 -3.93 -25.53 -4.61
C HIS A 82 -2.41 -25.33 -4.68
N ALA A 83 -1.92 -24.53 -5.62
CA ALA A 83 -0.49 -24.26 -5.76
C ALA A 83 0.14 -23.66 -4.49
N ILE A 84 -0.57 -22.70 -3.86
CA ILE A 84 -0.10 -22.09 -2.61
C ILE A 84 -0.17 -23.07 -1.44
N CYS A 85 -1.21 -23.90 -1.37
CA CYS A 85 -1.35 -24.94 -0.36
C CYS A 85 -0.25 -25.99 -0.50
N GLU A 86 0.08 -26.44 -1.71
CA GLU A 86 1.16 -27.40 -1.96
C GLU A 86 2.53 -26.85 -1.56
N LEU A 87 2.80 -25.58 -1.88
CA LEU A 87 4.02 -24.90 -1.44
C LEU A 87 4.13 -24.83 0.09
N LEU A 88 3.05 -24.44 0.77
CA LEU A 88 3.07 -24.21 2.22
C LEU A 88 2.98 -25.52 3.03
N ILE A 89 2.23 -26.50 2.56
CA ILE A 89 1.95 -27.76 3.27
C ILE A 89 2.87 -28.86 2.77
N GLY A 90 2.82 -29.17 1.47
CA GLY A 90 3.57 -30.26 0.85
C GLY A 90 5.08 -30.02 0.89
N SER A 91 5.53 -28.87 0.36
CA SER A 91 6.95 -28.48 0.40
C SER A 91 7.39 -27.92 1.76
N GLY A 92 6.44 -27.58 2.63
CA GLY A 92 6.72 -27.11 3.99
C GLY A 92 7.25 -25.68 4.09
N GLU A 93 7.16 -24.88 3.03
CA GLU A 93 7.70 -23.51 3.01
C GLU A 93 7.01 -22.58 4.02
N SER A 94 7.76 -21.58 4.48
CA SER A 94 7.28 -20.65 5.51
C SER A 94 6.42 -19.52 4.98
N GLY A 95 6.54 -19.20 3.69
CA GLY A 95 5.67 -18.20 3.09
C GLY A 95 5.58 -18.24 1.57
N SER A 96 4.57 -17.54 1.08
CA SER A 96 4.17 -17.52 -0.33
C SER A 96 3.59 -16.18 -0.74
N VAL A 97 3.42 -15.98 -2.04
CA VAL A 97 2.88 -14.77 -2.64
C VAL A 97 1.75 -15.15 -3.61
N ILE A 98 0.59 -14.52 -3.44
CA ILE A 98 -0.47 -14.48 -4.45
C ILE A 98 -0.37 -13.13 -5.15
N ASN A 99 0.20 -13.15 -6.36
CA ASN A 99 0.31 -11.99 -7.22
C ASN A 99 -0.83 -12.00 -8.25
N GLY A 100 -1.97 -11.45 -7.85
CA GLY A 100 -3.15 -11.38 -8.68
C GLY A 100 -3.40 -9.97 -9.19
N GLU A 101 -3.72 -9.80 -10.47
CA GLU A 101 -4.18 -8.52 -11.02
C GLU A 101 -5.35 -7.95 -10.19
N MET A 102 -5.54 -6.64 -10.22
CA MET A 102 -6.68 -6.04 -9.54
C MET A 102 -8.00 -6.66 -10.02
N GLY A 103 -8.86 -7.06 -9.10
CA GLY A 103 -10.16 -7.65 -9.43
C GLY A 103 -10.16 -9.17 -9.57
N THR A 104 -9.01 -9.86 -9.56
CA THR A 104 -8.93 -11.33 -9.68
C THR A 104 -9.38 -12.11 -8.45
N GLY A 105 -9.83 -11.44 -7.38
CA GLY A 105 -10.30 -12.12 -6.17
C GLY A 105 -9.20 -12.54 -5.19
N LYS A 106 -8.10 -11.77 -5.08
CA LYS A 106 -7.03 -12.02 -4.08
C LYS A 106 -7.54 -12.26 -2.66
N THR A 107 -8.50 -11.47 -2.21
CA THR A 107 -9.12 -11.62 -0.88
C THR A 107 -9.81 -12.98 -0.76
N LEU A 108 -10.60 -13.38 -1.76
CA LEU A 108 -11.24 -14.70 -1.82
C LEU A 108 -10.20 -15.83 -1.79
N MET A 109 -9.15 -15.74 -2.63
CA MET A 109 -8.08 -16.74 -2.66
C MET A 109 -7.37 -16.85 -1.31
N GLY A 110 -7.00 -15.73 -0.69
CA GLY A 110 -6.38 -15.73 0.64
C GLY A 110 -7.28 -16.34 1.73
N ILE A 111 -8.58 -16.04 1.71
CA ILE A 111 -9.56 -16.63 2.64
C ILE A 111 -9.70 -18.14 2.40
N ALA A 112 -9.79 -18.57 1.13
CA ALA A 112 -9.89 -19.97 0.76
C ALA A 112 -8.64 -20.76 1.16
N THR A 113 -7.43 -20.25 0.88
CA THR A 113 -6.17 -20.85 1.34
C THR A 113 -6.12 -20.95 2.86
N ALA A 114 -6.55 -19.90 3.59
CA ALA A 114 -6.61 -19.95 5.05
C ALA A 114 -7.61 -20.99 5.57
N ALA A 115 -8.72 -21.23 4.86
CA ALA A 115 -9.68 -22.27 5.22
C ALA A 115 -9.11 -23.68 5.00
N VAL A 116 -8.35 -23.92 3.93
CA VAL A 116 -7.61 -25.17 3.71
C VAL A 116 -6.52 -25.35 4.77
N LEU A 117 -5.73 -24.31 5.05
CA LEU A 117 -4.71 -24.37 6.12
C LEU A 117 -5.34 -24.73 7.49
N HIS A 118 -6.54 -24.24 7.78
CA HIS A 118 -7.25 -24.63 8.99
C HIS A 118 -7.56 -26.13 9.07
N SER A 119 -7.99 -26.78 7.98
CA SER A 119 -8.23 -28.24 7.97
C SER A 119 -6.94 -29.03 8.19
N GLU A 120 -5.82 -28.51 7.71
CA GLU A 120 -4.47 -29.07 7.90
C GLU A 120 -3.84 -28.76 9.28
N GLY A 121 -4.60 -28.15 10.19
CA GLY A 121 -4.16 -27.90 11.57
C GLY A 121 -3.59 -26.51 11.85
N PHE A 122 -3.52 -25.62 10.85
CA PHE A 122 -3.14 -24.21 11.02
C PHE A 122 -4.36 -23.37 11.41
N VAL A 123 -4.78 -23.51 12.66
CA VAL A 123 -6.15 -23.24 13.11
C VAL A 123 -6.57 -21.77 13.33
N ARG A 124 -5.66 -20.81 13.21
CA ARG A 124 -5.95 -19.38 13.42
C ARG A 124 -5.25 -18.52 12.39
N THR A 125 -6.00 -17.57 11.81
CA THR A 125 -5.50 -16.70 10.75
C THR A 125 -5.47 -15.25 11.22
N LEU A 126 -4.30 -14.63 11.22
CA LEU A 126 -4.14 -13.20 11.39
C LEU A 126 -4.13 -12.54 10.01
N VAL A 127 -4.94 -11.50 9.83
CA VAL A 127 -5.04 -10.72 8.59
C VAL A 127 -4.52 -9.32 8.87
N ILE A 128 -3.57 -8.86 8.07
CA ILE A 128 -3.13 -7.47 8.06
C ILE A 128 -3.69 -6.81 6.81
N SER A 129 -4.42 -5.71 6.97
CA SER A 129 -4.99 -4.97 5.85
C SER A 129 -4.83 -3.44 5.98
N PRO A 130 -4.97 -2.68 4.88
CA PRO A 130 -5.19 -1.24 4.97
C PRO A 130 -6.34 -0.89 5.93
N PRO A 131 -6.29 0.25 6.67
CA PRO A 131 -7.24 0.52 7.75
C PRO A 131 -8.70 0.60 7.28
N HIS A 132 -8.90 1.06 6.06
CA HIS A 132 -10.22 1.19 5.44
C HIS A 132 -10.75 -0.12 4.86
N LEU A 133 -9.93 -1.19 4.83
CA LEU A 133 -10.31 -2.51 4.33
C LEU A 133 -10.70 -3.50 5.43
N VAL A 134 -10.52 -3.13 6.70
CA VAL A 134 -10.70 -4.04 7.83
C VAL A 134 -12.11 -4.63 7.90
N TYR A 135 -13.13 -3.78 7.73
CA TYR A 135 -14.52 -4.22 7.73
C TYR A 135 -14.92 -4.93 6.43
N LYS A 136 -14.29 -4.58 5.30
CA LYS A 136 -14.45 -5.33 4.05
C LYS A 136 -13.97 -6.77 4.23
N TRP A 137 -12.77 -6.97 4.78
CA TRP A 137 -12.25 -8.29 5.12
C TRP A 137 -13.19 -9.08 6.04
N ARG A 138 -13.74 -8.45 7.09
CA ARG A 138 -14.74 -9.10 7.96
C ARG A 138 -15.94 -9.61 7.18
N ARG A 139 -16.52 -8.77 6.32
CA ARG A 139 -17.68 -9.16 5.48
C ARG A 139 -17.32 -10.28 4.52
N GLU A 140 -16.20 -10.17 3.81
CA GLU A 140 -15.78 -11.18 2.85
C GLU A 140 -15.52 -12.53 3.52
N ILE A 141 -14.92 -12.56 4.72
CA ILE A 141 -14.73 -13.80 5.48
C ILE A 141 -16.08 -14.44 5.85
N ILE A 142 -17.00 -13.65 6.44
CA ILE A 142 -18.32 -14.14 6.86
C ILE A 142 -19.14 -14.65 5.66
N GLN A 143 -19.03 -13.99 4.51
CA GLN A 143 -19.73 -14.37 3.27
C GLN A 143 -19.09 -15.56 2.55
N THR A 144 -17.84 -15.92 2.88
CA THR A 144 -17.10 -16.98 2.18
C THR A 144 -17.03 -18.26 3.01
N VAL A 145 -16.71 -18.16 4.31
CA VAL A 145 -16.43 -19.31 5.17
C VAL A 145 -17.59 -19.54 6.13
N PRO A 146 -18.25 -20.73 6.07
CA PRO A 146 -19.37 -21.02 6.96
C PRO A 146 -18.92 -21.08 8.42
N ARG A 147 -19.68 -20.43 9.32
CA ARG A 147 -19.44 -20.38 10.77
C ARG A 147 -18.07 -19.81 11.19
N ALA A 148 -17.41 -19.05 10.32
CA ALA A 148 -16.16 -18.39 10.67
C ALA A 148 -16.35 -17.39 11.82
N ARG A 149 -15.40 -17.37 12.75
CA ARG A 149 -15.36 -16.39 13.84
C ARG A 149 -14.37 -15.30 13.48
N VAL A 150 -14.80 -14.04 13.51
CA VAL A 150 -13.98 -12.90 13.08
C VAL A 150 -13.81 -11.89 14.21
N TRP A 151 -12.57 -11.53 14.51
CA TRP A 151 -12.19 -10.57 15.55
C TRP A 151 -11.52 -9.35 14.92
N ILE A 152 -11.98 -8.13 15.25
CA ILE A 152 -11.31 -6.91 14.81
C ILE A 152 -10.40 -6.38 15.93
N LEU A 153 -9.10 -6.28 15.65
CA LEU A 153 -8.04 -5.81 16.55
C LEU A 153 -7.64 -4.35 16.28
N ASN A 154 -8.61 -3.52 15.91
CA ASN A 154 -8.41 -2.10 15.61
C ASN A 154 -9.13 -1.15 16.57
N GLY A 155 -10.08 -1.64 17.34
CA GLY A 155 -10.91 -0.86 18.23
C GLY A 155 -10.16 -0.39 19.48
N PRO A 156 -10.76 0.51 20.27
CA PRO A 156 -10.18 0.93 21.54
C PRO A 156 -10.24 -0.20 22.61
N ASP A 157 -11.00 -1.25 22.37
CA ASP A 157 -11.08 -2.47 23.17
C ASP A 157 -9.98 -3.51 22.88
N THR A 158 -9.06 -3.19 21.96
CA THR A 158 -8.05 -4.14 21.45
C THR A 158 -7.29 -4.89 22.55
N LEU A 159 -6.94 -4.24 23.67
CA LEU A 159 -6.28 -4.90 24.79
C LEU A 159 -7.17 -5.96 25.47
N ARG A 160 -8.46 -5.67 25.67
CA ARG A 160 -9.42 -6.63 26.24
C ARG A 160 -9.52 -7.87 25.35
N LYS A 161 -9.65 -7.66 24.05
CA LYS A 161 -9.64 -8.73 23.04
C LYS A 161 -8.35 -9.55 23.07
N LEU A 162 -7.19 -8.90 23.11
CA LEU A 162 -5.89 -9.59 23.19
C LEU A 162 -5.73 -10.43 24.46
N LEU A 163 -6.22 -9.95 25.60
CA LEU A 163 -6.23 -10.72 26.85
C LEU A 163 -7.17 -11.93 26.77
N GLN A 164 -8.33 -11.79 26.12
CA GLN A 164 -9.22 -12.91 25.84
C GLN A 164 -8.59 -13.92 24.86
N ILE A 165 -7.89 -13.44 23.83
CA ILE A 165 -7.17 -14.28 22.88
C ILE A 165 -6.08 -15.09 23.60
N ARG A 166 -5.36 -14.46 24.54
CA ARG A 166 -4.34 -15.14 25.35
C ARG A 166 -4.90 -16.29 26.19
N SER A 167 -6.18 -16.24 26.59
CA SER A 167 -6.81 -17.33 27.33
C SER A 167 -7.36 -18.44 26.42
N MET A 168 -7.42 -18.25 25.10
CA MET A 168 -7.84 -19.27 24.14
C MET A 168 -6.77 -20.35 23.98
N ARG A 169 -6.93 -21.49 24.68
CA ARG A 169 -5.98 -22.61 24.61
C ARG A 169 -6.48 -23.81 23.81
N SER A 170 -7.79 -23.93 23.59
CA SER A 170 -8.37 -25.04 22.81
C SER A 170 -8.14 -24.85 21.31
N LYS A 171 -8.10 -25.97 20.58
CA LYS A 171 -8.18 -25.97 19.11
C LYS A 171 -9.59 -25.51 18.74
N PRO A 172 -9.75 -24.47 17.90
CA PRO A 172 -11.07 -24.02 17.48
C PRO A 172 -11.73 -25.05 16.56
N GLU A 173 -13.05 -25.22 16.68
CA GLU A 173 -13.83 -26.11 15.81
C GLU A 173 -14.10 -25.50 14.43
N HIS A 174 -14.09 -24.16 14.35
CA HIS A 174 -14.34 -23.39 13.14
C HIS A 174 -13.22 -22.38 12.92
N PRO A 175 -12.91 -22.05 11.66
CA PRO A 175 -11.89 -21.06 11.33
C PRO A 175 -12.06 -19.75 12.10
N GLU A 176 -10.99 -19.35 12.81
CA GLU A 176 -10.89 -18.08 13.51
C GLU A 176 -10.00 -17.11 12.72
N PHE A 177 -10.56 -15.94 12.41
CA PHE A 177 -9.86 -14.85 11.73
C PHE A 177 -9.72 -13.64 12.65
N PHE A 178 -8.54 -13.04 12.65
CA PHE A 178 -8.21 -11.86 13.45
C PHE A 178 -7.73 -10.77 12.49
N ILE A 179 -8.37 -9.61 12.46
CA ILE A 179 -8.08 -8.58 11.46
C ILE A 179 -7.43 -7.37 12.15
N LEU A 180 -6.24 -7.01 11.68
CA LEU A 180 -5.43 -5.91 12.17
C LEU A 180 -5.15 -4.91 11.03
N GLY A 181 -5.42 -3.64 11.30
CA GLY A 181 -5.11 -2.55 10.38
C GLY A 181 -3.63 -2.20 10.42
N ARG A 182 -2.99 -2.06 9.27
CA ARG A 182 -1.54 -1.81 9.15
C ARG A 182 -1.01 -0.56 9.86
N VAL A 183 -1.85 0.42 10.17
CA VAL A 183 -1.42 1.61 10.94
C VAL A 183 -1.28 1.29 12.43
N ARG A 184 -2.07 0.35 12.94
CA ARG A 184 -2.08 -0.08 14.35
C ARG A 184 -0.92 -1.00 14.72
N MET A 185 -0.29 -1.62 13.73
CA MET A 185 0.80 -2.57 13.96
C MET A 185 2.17 -1.91 14.24
N ARG A 186 2.31 -0.59 14.05
CA ARG A 186 3.60 0.12 14.23
C ARG A 186 4.15 -0.11 15.63
N MET A 187 5.47 -0.25 15.74
CA MET A 187 6.19 -0.41 17.00
C MET A 187 6.60 0.96 17.54
N GLY A 188 6.28 1.27 18.79
CA GLY A 188 6.65 2.54 19.43
C GLY A 188 5.88 2.75 20.73
N PHE A 189 6.55 2.82 21.86
CA PHE A 189 5.93 2.47 23.13
C PHE A 189 6.02 3.57 24.17
N ASP A 190 4.98 3.68 25.00
CA ASP A 190 5.14 4.08 26.39
C ASP A 190 5.39 2.80 27.20
N TRP A 191 6.56 2.68 27.81
CA TRP A 191 6.93 1.59 28.71
C TRP A 191 6.83 2.06 30.15
N ARG A 192 6.40 1.17 31.05
CA ARG A 192 6.71 1.32 32.47
C ARG A 192 7.43 0.09 33.01
N PRO A 193 8.27 0.28 34.02
CA PRO A 193 8.73 -0.78 34.89
C PRO A 193 7.56 -1.57 35.50
N SER A 194 7.65 -2.90 35.49
CA SER A 194 6.70 -3.82 36.12
C SER A 194 7.35 -4.46 37.33
N TYR A 195 6.94 -4.01 38.51
CA TYR A 195 7.34 -4.59 39.78
C TYR A 195 6.20 -4.48 40.80
N VAL A 196 6.23 -5.31 41.83
CA VAL A 196 5.43 -5.17 43.04
C VAL A 196 6.33 -4.70 44.19
N THR A 197 5.77 -3.95 45.13
CA THR A 197 6.51 -3.53 46.32
C THR A 197 6.49 -4.65 47.36
N ARG A 198 7.68 -5.08 47.80
CA ARG A 198 7.86 -5.94 48.98
C ARG A 198 8.56 -5.18 50.09
N ILE A 199 8.29 -5.58 51.32
CA ILE A 199 8.98 -5.09 52.51
C ILE A 199 9.98 -6.17 52.93
N THR A 200 11.25 -5.80 53.08
CA THR A 200 12.30 -6.70 53.58
C THR A 200 13.10 -6.00 54.67
N GLY A 201 13.52 -6.76 55.69
CA GLY A 201 14.39 -6.27 56.74
C GLY A 201 15.83 -6.65 56.45
N ILE A 202 16.72 -5.68 56.31
CA ILE A 202 18.16 -5.93 56.15
C ILE A 202 18.83 -5.60 57.49
N SER A 203 19.67 -6.51 57.99
CA SER A 203 20.57 -6.23 59.10
C SER A 203 21.80 -5.54 58.53
N ARG A 204 22.03 -4.27 58.88
CA ARG A 204 23.32 -3.62 58.64
C ARG A 204 24.12 -3.70 59.91
N ASP A 205 25.35 -4.20 59.81
CA ASP A 205 26.32 -4.04 60.87
C ASP A 205 26.76 -2.57 60.85
N ALA A 206 26.28 -1.79 61.82
CA ALA A 206 26.82 -0.46 62.09
C ALA A 206 28.20 -0.65 62.71
N GLY A 207 29.23 -0.64 61.88
CA GLY A 207 30.62 -0.68 62.30
C GLY A 207 31.05 0.65 62.89
N ASP A 208 30.59 0.97 64.09
CA ASP A 208 31.24 1.98 64.91
C ASP A 208 32.40 1.25 65.59
N GLY A 209 33.64 1.65 65.33
CA GLY A 209 34.88 0.96 65.73
C GLY A 209 35.14 0.77 67.24
N GLN A 210 34.09 0.66 68.06
CA GLN A 210 34.11 0.36 69.48
C GLN A 210 33.04 -0.70 69.81
N GLY A 211 33.30 -1.97 69.45
CA GLY A 211 32.89 -3.16 70.20
C GLY A 211 31.41 -3.39 70.57
N SER A 212 30.45 -2.61 70.09
CA SER A 212 29.02 -2.83 70.34
C SER A 212 28.31 -3.20 69.05
N HIS A 213 27.93 -4.48 68.92
CA HIS A 213 27.12 -4.99 67.81
C HIS A 213 25.64 -4.73 68.10
N SER A 214 25.15 -3.52 67.80
CA SER A 214 23.72 -3.29 67.62
C SER A 214 23.35 -3.60 66.16
N SER A 215 22.73 -4.77 65.93
CA SER A 215 22.10 -5.08 64.65
C SER A 215 20.88 -4.19 64.46
N GLU A 216 21.04 -3.03 63.84
CA GLU A 216 19.90 -2.16 63.57
C GLU A 216 19.13 -2.73 62.36
N ARG A 217 17.90 -3.21 62.61
CA ARG A 217 17.09 -3.88 61.59
C ARG A 217 16.38 -2.82 60.75
N GLN A 218 16.99 -2.46 59.63
CA GLN A 218 16.42 -1.47 58.73
C GLN A 218 15.35 -2.12 57.84
N VAL A 219 14.14 -1.59 57.89
CA VAL A 219 13.02 -2.03 57.05
C VAL A 219 13.05 -1.25 55.73
N LEU A 220 13.18 -1.96 54.61
CA LEU A 220 13.26 -1.37 53.27
C LEU A 220 12.09 -1.81 52.39
N ARG A 221 11.58 -0.86 51.59
CA ARG A 221 10.61 -1.14 50.51
C ARG A 221 11.39 -1.39 49.23
N VAL A 222 11.36 -2.62 48.75
CA VAL A 222 12.12 -3.09 47.59
C VAL A 222 11.19 -3.50 46.45
N ALA A 223 11.68 -3.37 45.23
CA ALA A 223 11.01 -3.85 44.03
C ALA A 223 11.18 -5.36 43.92
N ALA A 224 10.08 -6.05 43.60
CA ALA A 224 10.07 -7.49 43.36
C ALA A 224 9.33 -7.81 42.06
N CYS A 225 9.67 -8.94 41.46
CA CYS A 225 9.04 -9.42 40.23
C CYS A 225 7.53 -9.56 40.42
N SER A 226 6.74 -8.98 39.51
CA SER A 226 5.28 -9.05 39.54
C SER A 226 4.72 -10.46 39.33
N HIS A 227 5.53 -11.39 38.80
CA HIS A 227 5.11 -12.76 38.52
C HIS A 227 5.51 -13.74 39.63
N CYS A 228 6.81 -13.85 39.95
CA CYS A 228 7.29 -14.81 40.94
C CYS A 228 7.58 -14.22 42.34
N GLY A 229 7.48 -12.90 42.50
CA GLY A 229 7.74 -12.22 43.77
C GLY A 229 9.21 -12.13 44.19
N GLU A 230 10.15 -12.57 43.35
CA GLU A 230 11.59 -12.51 43.61
C GLU A 230 12.08 -11.06 43.70
N ILE A 231 12.99 -10.76 44.63
CA ILE A 231 13.51 -9.40 44.82
C ILE A 231 14.38 -9.03 43.60
N VAL A 232 14.15 -7.83 43.06
CA VAL A 232 14.98 -7.28 42.00
C VAL A 232 16.23 -6.70 42.67
N HIS A 233 17.40 -7.03 42.15
CA HIS A 233 18.68 -6.52 42.65
C HIS A 233 19.28 -5.54 41.65
N ASP A 234 20.04 -4.57 42.15
CA ASP A 234 20.83 -3.64 41.34
C ASP A 234 22.16 -4.28 40.87
N ASP A 235 23.04 -3.46 40.28
CA ASP A 235 24.31 -3.94 39.71
C ASP A 235 25.30 -4.45 40.77
N ASP A 236 25.15 -3.99 42.01
CA ASP A 236 25.97 -4.38 43.16
C ASP A 236 25.34 -5.56 43.92
N ASN A 237 24.32 -6.21 43.33
CA ASN A 237 23.55 -7.30 43.91
C ASN A 237 22.81 -6.91 45.20
N ALA A 238 22.53 -5.62 45.41
CA ALA A 238 21.74 -5.13 46.55
C ALA A 238 20.24 -5.06 46.19
N PRO A 239 19.32 -5.28 47.15
CA PRO A 239 17.88 -5.17 46.90
C PRO A 239 17.48 -3.78 46.36
N LEU A 240 16.91 -3.75 45.16
CA LEU A 240 16.54 -2.51 44.47
C LEU A 240 15.40 -1.81 45.19
N GLN A 241 15.66 -0.63 45.74
CA GLN A 241 14.65 0.14 46.47
C GLN A 241 13.60 0.74 45.53
N VAL A 242 12.33 0.75 45.96
CA VAL A 242 11.18 1.18 45.13
C VAL A 242 11.34 2.59 44.54
N HIS A 243 11.92 3.53 45.30
CA HIS A 243 12.10 4.92 44.85
C HIS A 243 13.10 5.05 43.69
N MET A 244 14.07 4.13 43.58
CA MET A 244 15.03 4.06 42.47
C MET A 244 14.59 3.08 41.37
N ALA A 245 13.67 2.17 41.69
CA ALA A 245 13.31 1.06 40.81
C ALA A 245 12.81 1.54 39.46
N THR A 246 12.03 2.63 39.42
CA THR A 246 11.49 3.16 38.17
C THR A 246 12.60 3.64 37.22
N ASP A 247 13.53 4.44 37.71
CA ASP A 247 14.63 4.99 36.90
C ASP A 247 15.68 3.93 36.55
N TYR A 248 16.03 3.09 37.53
CA TYR A 248 16.99 2.01 37.34
C TYR A 248 16.50 1.02 36.28
N LEU A 249 15.23 0.59 36.41
CA LEU A 249 14.61 -0.21 35.39
C LEU A 249 14.65 0.62 34.10
N ASN A 250 14.02 1.80 34.00
CA ASN A 250 13.95 2.63 32.77
C ASN A 250 15.24 2.67 31.92
N ARG A 251 16.41 2.68 32.57
CA ARG A 251 17.73 2.61 31.90
C ARG A 251 18.13 1.22 31.40
N ARG A 252 17.88 0.14 32.15
CA ARG A 252 18.47 -1.20 31.91
C ARG A 252 17.60 -2.22 31.17
N ARG A 253 16.29 -2.03 31.06
CA ARG A 253 15.36 -2.92 30.30
C ARG A 253 15.58 -4.44 30.49
N MET A 254 15.66 -4.88 31.76
CA MET A 254 15.97 -6.28 32.14
C MET A 254 14.73 -7.17 32.39
N ALA A 255 14.94 -8.49 32.43
CA ALA A 255 13.97 -9.49 32.88
C ALA A 255 14.31 -10.00 34.30
N CYS A 256 13.33 -10.57 34.99
CA CYS A 256 13.55 -11.20 36.29
C CYS A 256 14.60 -12.31 36.16
N TYR A 257 15.63 -12.28 37.01
CA TYR A 257 16.69 -13.30 36.97
C TYR A 257 16.19 -14.71 37.30
N HIS A 258 15.12 -14.82 38.09
CA HIS A 258 14.55 -16.08 38.52
C HIS A 258 13.58 -16.68 37.49
N CYS A 259 12.48 -15.98 37.18
CA CYS A 259 11.43 -16.52 36.30
C CYS A 259 11.53 -16.04 34.84
N ARG A 260 12.51 -15.20 34.50
CA ARG A 260 12.70 -14.58 33.17
C ARG A 260 11.52 -13.71 32.69
N GLU A 261 10.52 -13.45 33.52
CA GLU A 261 9.45 -12.50 33.20
C GLU A 261 10.02 -11.09 33.01
N PRO A 262 9.69 -10.36 31.93
CA PRO A 262 10.13 -8.98 31.75
C PRO A 262 9.72 -8.10 32.93
N LEU A 263 10.64 -7.33 33.52
CA LEU A 263 10.33 -6.35 34.57
C LEU A 263 9.76 -5.05 33.99
N TRP A 264 8.97 -5.19 32.92
CA TRP A 264 8.49 -4.13 32.06
C TRP A 264 7.18 -4.52 31.47
N THR A 265 6.24 -3.60 31.53
CA THR A 265 4.95 -3.76 30.88
C THR A 265 4.68 -2.55 30.03
N LEU A 266 3.96 -2.79 28.93
CA LEU A 266 3.38 -1.74 28.11
C LEU A 266 2.46 -0.88 28.97
N THR A 267 2.59 0.44 28.87
CA THR A 267 1.60 1.39 29.41
C THR A 267 0.67 1.88 28.34
N ARG A 268 -0.52 2.27 28.77
CA ARG A 268 -1.43 3.08 27.97
C ARG A 268 -0.77 4.45 27.73
N GLY A 269 -1.02 5.05 26.57
CA GLY A 269 -0.68 6.46 26.35
C GLY A 269 -1.40 7.37 27.36
N LYS A 270 -0.86 8.58 27.58
CA LYS A 270 -1.34 9.58 28.56
C LYS A 270 -2.72 10.19 28.22
N THR A 271 -3.72 9.40 27.86
CA THR A 271 -5.10 9.88 27.63
C THR A 271 -5.95 9.57 28.86
N PRO A 272 -6.62 10.57 29.48
CA PRO A 272 -7.46 10.34 30.65
C PRO A 272 -8.62 9.37 30.35
N ASP A 273 -9.07 8.67 31.38
CA ASP A 273 -10.12 7.65 31.26
C ASP A 273 -11.46 8.28 30.91
N LYS A 274 -12.05 7.90 29.77
CA LYS A 274 -13.41 8.30 29.41
C LYS A 274 -14.41 7.52 30.26
N SER A 275 -15.36 8.24 30.86
CA SER A 275 -16.45 7.61 31.62
C SER A 275 -17.22 6.62 30.73
N GLN A 276 -17.90 5.64 31.32
CA GLN A 276 -18.73 4.70 30.54
C GLN A 276 -19.81 5.45 29.74
N ARG A 277 -20.42 6.47 30.35
CA ARG A 277 -21.27 7.45 29.68
C ARG A 277 -20.66 8.05 28.41
N GLU A 278 -19.45 8.61 28.50
CA GLU A 278 -18.77 9.22 27.36
C GLU A 278 -18.49 8.19 26.26
N ARG A 279 -18.09 6.98 26.62
CA ARG A 279 -17.86 5.88 25.67
C ARG A 279 -19.15 5.47 24.94
N VAL A 280 -20.27 5.39 25.65
CA VAL A 280 -21.58 5.09 25.08
C VAL A 280 -22.06 6.22 24.17
N LEU A 281 -21.91 7.47 24.58
CA LEU A 281 -22.24 8.62 23.73
C LEU A 281 -21.41 8.63 22.45
N ASP A 282 -20.10 8.40 22.54
CA ASP A 282 -19.21 8.34 21.38
C ASP A 282 -19.54 7.17 20.45
N ALA A 283 -19.95 6.01 20.98
CA ALA A 283 -20.40 4.87 20.19
C ALA A 283 -21.72 5.15 19.47
N LEU A 284 -22.71 5.70 20.19
CA LEU A 284 -24.02 6.06 19.63
C LEU A 284 -23.88 7.08 18.50
N ARG A 285 -23.00 8.08 18.65
CA ARG A 285 -22.69 9.09 17.62
C ARG A 285 -22.07 8.51 16.35
N GLN A 286 -21.49 7.31 16.40
CA GLN A 286 -20.96 6.65 15.21
C GLN A 286 -22.06 5.98 14.38
N ILE A 287 -23.20 5.68 14.99
CA ILE A 287 -24.31 5.01 14.32
C ILE A 287 -25.04 6.01 13.41
N PRO A 288 -25.26 5.66 12.12
CA PRO A 288 -25.99 6.53 11.21
C PRO A 288 -27.37 6.88 11.75
N SER A 289 -27.77 8.14 11.56
CA SER A 289 -29.06 8.69 12.03
C SER A 289 -29.14 9.02 13.52
N ILE A 290 -28.06 8.83 14.29
CA ILE A 290 -27.97 9.26 15.70
C ILE A 290 -27.04 10.47 15.82
N GLY A 291 -27.61 11.64 16.08
CA GLY A 291 -26.85 12.86 16.41
C GLY A 291 -26.69 13.06 17.92
N ASP A 292 -25.98 14.12 18.33
CA ASP A 292 -25.69 14.39 19.74
C ASP A 292 -26.93 14.40 20.65
N LYS A 293 -27.98 15.12 20.23
CA LYS A 293 -29.23 15.20 21.00
C LYS A 293 -29.92 13.84 21.15
N THR A 294 -29.89 13.03 20.10
CA THR A 294 -30.47 11.68 20.11
C THR A 294 -29.66 10.75 20.99
N ALA A 295 -28.33 10.80 20.91
CA ALA A 295 -27.43 10.01 21.75
C ALA A 295 -27.63 10.34 23.24
N GLU A 296 -27.72 11.62 23.60
CA GLU A 296 -27.99 12.02 24.98
C GLU A 296 -29.36 11.57 25.48
N ARG A 297 -30.40 11.66 24.63
CA ARG A 297 -31.74 11.17 24.97
C ARG A 297 -31.75 9.66 25.21
N LEU A 298 -31.07 8.88 24.36
CA LEU A 298 -30.98 7.43 24.52
C LEU A 298 -30.28 7.06 25.83
N VAL A 299 -29.12 7.67 26.13
CA VAL A 299 -28.40 7.42 27.39
C VAL A 299 -29.22 7.81 28.61
N LYS A 300 -29.98 8.90 28.52
CA LYS A 300 -30.88 9.34 29.60
C LYS A 300 -32.02 8.35 29.85
N ASN A 301 -32.61 7.79 28.81
CA ASN A 301 -33.79 6.93 28.90
C ASN A 301 -33.44 5.48 29.25
N PHE A 302 -32.40 4.90 28.66
CA PHE A 302 -32.08 3.47 28.78
C PHE A 302 -30.86 3.19 29.68
N GLY A 303 -30.08 4.21 30.02
CA GLY A 303 -28.87 4.07 30.82
C GLY A 303 -27.68 3.53 30.03
N GLU A 304 -26.47 3.90 30.48
CA GLU A 304 -25.22 3.57 29.79
C GLU A 304 -24.84 2.08 29.82
N ALA A 305 -25.16 1.35 30.90
CA ALA A 305 -24.80 -0.07 31.01
C ALA A 305 -25.60 -0.97 30.04
N MET A 306 -26.90 -0.72 29.91
CA MET A 306 -27.80 -1.47 29.02
C MET A 306 -27.50 -1.19 27.55
N LEU A 307 -27.27 0.08 27.21
CA LEU A 307 -26.88 0.44 25.84
C LEU A 307 -25.52 -0.12 25.47
N ALA A 308 -24.56 -0.14 26.39
CA ALA A 308 -23.27 -0.78 26.15
C ALA A 308 -23.41 -2.28 25.86
N SER A 309 -24.19 -3.03 26.66
CA SER A 309 -24.39 -4.46 26.42
C SER A 309 -25.14 -4.76 25.12
N MET A 310 -26.16 -3.96 24.78
CA MET A 310 -26.88 -4.12 23.50
C MET A 310 -25.98 -3.89 22.28
N LEU A 311 -25.09 -2.90 22.37
CA LEU A 311 -24.16 -2.57 21.29
C LEU A 311 -22.97 -3.56 21.22
N GLU A 312 -22.59 -4.22 22.33
CA GLU A 312 -21.57 -5.30 22.35
C GLU A 312 -22.13 -6.67 21.92
N ASP A 313 -23.31 -7.07 22.43
CA ASP A 313 -23.76 -8.47 22.37
C ASP A 313 -24.83 -8.75 21.31
N ASN A 314 -25.82 -7.87 21.13
CA ASN A 314 -26.93 -8.11 20.19
C ASN A 314 -27.55 -6.80 19.68
N PHE A 315 -27.00 -6.32 18.56
CA PHE A 315 -27.42 -5.07 17.94
C PHE A 315 -28.89 -5.06 17.48
N HIS A 316 -29.52 -6.22 17.23
CA HIS A 316 -30.94 -6.27 16.88
C HIS A 316 -31.83 -5.77 18.04
N ASN A 317 -31.42 -6.02 19.29
CA ASN A 317 -32.14 -5.49 20.45
C ASN A 317 -32.05 -3.96 20.52
N PHE A 318 -30.93 -3.38 20.07
CA PHE A 318 -30.76 -1.94 19.99
C PHE A 318 -31.65 -1.30 18.92
N ILE A 319 -31.79 -1.95 17.75
CA ILE A 319 -32.60 -1.46 16.63
C ILE A 319 -34.09 -1.51 16.95
N ASN A 320 -34.51 -2.49 17.76
CA ASN A 320 -35.88 -2.67 18.19
C ASN A 320 -36.19 -2.00 19.55
N LEU A 321 -35.43 -0.97 19.92
CA LEU A 321 -35.73 -0.19 21.12
C LEU A 321 -37.10 0.49 20.98
N MET A 322 -37.90 0.40 22.04
CA MET A 322 -39.20 1.03 22.15
C MET A 322 -39.15 2.17 23.17
N ASP A 323 -39.92 3.22 22.95
CA ASP A 323 -40.10 4.27 23.94
C ASP A 323 -41.08 3.84 25.07
N ASP A 324 -41.33 4.76 26.00
CA ASP A 324 -42.19 4.51 27.17
C ASP A 324 -43.66 4.23 26.77
N ASP A 325 -44.07 4.59 25.55
CA ASP A 325 -45.41 4.38 25.00
C ASP A 325 -45.49 3.07 24.15
N GLY A 326 -44.38 2.34 24.01
CA GLY A 326 -44.32 1.08 23.28
C GLY A 326 -44.18 1.23 21.77
N GLU A 327 -43.88 2.43 21.27
CA GLU A 327 -43.59 2.67 19.86
C GLU A 327 -42.10 2.49 19.55
N LEU A 328 -41.77 2.04 18.34
CA LEU A 328 -40.38 1.90 17.91
C LEU A 328 -39.70 3.26 17.83
N LEU A 329 -38.56 3.40 18.51
CA LEU A 329 -37.75 4.63 18.52
C LEU A 329 -37.15 4.99 17.17
N PHE A 330 -36.99 4.01 16.29
CA PHE A 330 -36.39 4.16 14.97
C PHE A 330 -37.38 3.73 13.90
N SER A 331 -37.58 4.58 12.89
CA SER A 331 -38.36 4.22 11.70
C SER A 331 -37.72 3.06 10.93
N ASP A 332 -38.51 2.30 10.16
CA ASP A 332 -38.02 1.20 9.30
C ASP A 332 -36.80 1.56 8.44
N ARG A 333 -36.76 2.82 7.97
CA ARG A 333 -35.64 3.34 7.17
C ARG A 333 -34.39 3.57 8.01
N GLN A 334 -34.53 4.10 9.23
CA GLN A 334 -33.42 4.24 10.17
C GLN A 334 -32.93 2.87 10.62
N ALA A 335 -33.84 1.96 10.96
CA ALA A 335 -33.55 0.59 11.35
C ALA A 335 -32.72 -0.14 10.28
N LYS A 336 -33.14 -0.14 9.01
CA LYS A 336 -32.35 -0.76 7.91
C LYS A 336 -30.95 -0.17 7.74
N ARG A 337 -30.78 1.14 7.95
CA ARG A 337 -29.45 1.78 7.91
C ARG A 337 -28.58 1.34 9.07
N MET A 338 -29.16 1.27 10.26
CA MET A 338 -28.49 0.82 11.48
C MET A 338 -28.14 -0.66 11.38
N GLU A 339 -29.01 -1.51 10.81
CA GLU A 339 -28.74 -2.92 10.54
C GLU A 339 -27.55 -3.10 9.58
N ARG A 340 -27.53 -2.34 8.47
CA ARG A 340 -26.36 -2.37 7.56
C ARG A 340 -25.10 -1.91 8.29
N PHE A 341 -25.17 -0.84 9.07
CA PHE A 341 -24.03 -0.31 9.80
C PHE A 341 -23.52 -1.29 10.86
N LEU A 342 -24.39 -1.82 11.73
CA LEU A 342 -24.04 -2.72 12.84
C LEU A 342 -23.75 -4.16 12.36
N GLY A 343 -24.33 -4.57 11.23
CA GLY A 343 -23.95 -5.80 10.55
C GLY A 343 -22.53 -5.73 9.99
N ASN A 344 -22.12 -4.56 9.48
CA ASN A 344 -20.83 -4.37 8.83
C ASN A 344 -19.72 -3.87 9.78
N ASN A 345 -20.08 -3.13 10.85
CA ASN A 345 -19.18 -2.49 11.80
C ASN A 345 -19.33 -3.10 13.20
N GLU A 346 -18.23 -3.19 13.94
CA GLU A 346 -18.24 -3.64 15.33
C GLU A 346 -18.12 -2.42 16.24
N ILE A 347 -19.10 -2.21 17.13
CA ILE A 347 -19.00 -1.17 18.14
C ILE A 347 -18.23 -1.74 19.32
N SER A 348 -17.14 -1.06 19.66
CA SER A 348 -16.18 -1.55 20.64
C SER A 348 -15.96 -0.51 21.73
N PHE A 349 -16.17 -0.90 22.99
CA PHE A 349 -15.96 -0.05 24.15
C PHE A 349 -14.59 -0.32 24.78
N GLY A 350 -13.74 0.71 24.83
CA GLY A 350 -12.40 0.59 25.43
C GLY A 350 -11.59 1.88 25.32
N GLN A 351 -10.29 1.80 25.59
CA GLN A 351 -9.32 2.88 25.38
C GLN A 351 -8.26 2.45 24.35
N GLY A 352 -8.18 3.17 23.24
CA GLY A 352 -7.19 2.90 22.19
C GLY A 352 -5.75 3.14 22.64
N GLY A 353 -4.80 2.73 21.79
CA GLY A 353 -3.37 3.03 21.96
C GLY A 353 -2.47 1.84 22.33
N TYR A 354 -3.05 0.66 22.54
CA TYR A 354 -2.27 -0.57 22.73
C TYR A 354 -1.81 -1.15 21.38
N GLN A 355 -0.57 -1.63 21.30
CA GLN A 355 0.02 -2.17 20.06
C GLN A 355 -0.08 -3.69 19.99
N PRO A 356 -0.91 -4.25 19.07
CA PRO A 356 -1.14 -5.70 19.01
C PRO A 356 0.11 -6.51 18.67
N THR A 357 0.97 -5.97 17.80
CA THR A 357 2.21 -6.62 17.35
C THR A 357 3.10 -7.05 18.51
N GLU A 358 3.32 -6.15 19.48
CA GLU A 358 4.19 -6.43 20.62
C GLU A 358 3.54 -7.39 21.60
N PHE A 359 2.22 -7.32 21.76
CA PHE A 359 1.50 -8.29 22.58
C PHE A 359 1.61 -9.70 22.02
N ILE A 360 1.36 -9.86 20.71
CA ILE A 360 1.45 -11.13 20.01
C ILE A 360 2.86 -11.70 20.18
N LYS A 361 3.89 -10.88 19.92
CA LYS A 361 5.30 -11.27 20.06
C LYS A 361 5.66 -11.76 21.48
N ARG A 362 5.15 -11.10 22.53
CA ARG A 362 5.56 -11.36 23.91
C ARG A 362 4.73 -12.40 24.64
N TYR A 363 3.42 -12.37 24.44
CA TYR A 363 2.48 -13.05 25.33
C TYR A 363 1.76 -14.22 24.66
N LEU A 364 1.80 -14.32 23.33
CA LEU A 364 1.27 -15.47 22.61
C LEU A 364 2.40 -16.43 22.22
N PRO A 365 2.16 -17.75 22.27
CA PRO A 365 3.16 -18.72 21.82
C PRO A 365 3.42 -18.58 20.32
N LYS A 366 4.64 -18.92 19.89
CA LYS A 366 4.94 -19.04 18.45
C LYS A 366 4.02 -20.08 17.81
N GLY A 367 3.53 -19.79 16.61
CA GLY A 367 2.55 -20.62 15.92
C GLY A 367 1.13 -20.53 16.50
N PHE A 368 0.86 -19.61 17.44
CA PHE A 368 -0.51 -19.35 17.89
C PHE A 368 -1.43 -19.03 16.71
N PHE A 369 -0.93 -18.22 15.78
CA PHE A 369 -1.50 -18.04 14.46
C PHE A 369 -0.86 -19.03 13.52
N GLY A 370 -1.66 -19.95 12.97
CA GLY A 370 -1.22 -20.89 11.95
C GLY A 370 -0.96 -20.20 10.61
N CYS A 371 -1.67 -19.11 10.32
CA CYS A 371 -1.54 -18.36 9.08
C CYS A 371 -1.50 -16.84 9.35
N LEU A 372 -0.64 -16.13 8.62
CA LEU A 372 -0.63 -14.68 8.48
C LEU A 372 -0.95 -14.31 7.03
N LEU A 373 -2.09 -13.68 6.79
CA LEU A 373 -2.43 -13.05 5.52
C LEU A 373 -2.03 -11.57 5.55
N VAL A 374 -1.27 -11.12 4.56
CA VAL A 374 -0.86 -9.72 4.43
C VAL A 374 -1.40 -9.15 3.12
N ASP A 375 -2.40 -8.28 3.22
CA ASP A 375 -2.98 -7.58 2.09
C ASP A 375 -2.13 -6.36 1.69
N GLU A 376 -2.08 -6.05 0.40
CA GLU A 376 -1.20 -5.04 -0.21
C GLU A 376 0.28 -5.19 0.22
N GLY A 377 0.81 -6.41 0.09
CA GLY A 377 2.16 -6.78 0.56
C GLY A 377 3.30 -5.89 0.05
N HIS A 378 3.14 -5.24 -1.10
CA HIS A 378 4.12 -4.29 -1.65
C HIS A 378 4.38 -3.08 -0.76
N GLU A 379 3.45 -2.69 0.12
CA GLU A 379 3.67 -1.55 1.03
C GLU A 379 4.75 -1.82 2.09
N TYR A 380 5.17 -3.08 2.26
CA TYR A 380 6.09 -3.52 3.30
C TYR A 380 7.54 -3.65 2.83
N LYS A 381 7.83 -3.33 1.56
CA LYS A 381 9.13 -3.52 0.90
C LYS A 381 10.29 -2.71 1.48
N ASN A 382 10.02 -1.60 2.16
CA ASN A 382 11.07 -0.70 2.64
C ASN A 382 11.78 -1.23 3.90
N GLU A 383 13.12 -1.22 3.94
CA GLU A 383 13.96 -1.68 5.06
C GLU A 383 13.57 -1.04 6.41
N GLY A 384 13.58 0.30 6.45
CA GLY A 384 13.42 1.09 7.68
C GLY A 384 11.98 1.43 8.05
N SER A 385 10.98 0.88 7.35
CA SER A 385 9.59 1.19 7.67
C SER A 385 9.17 0.47 8.96
N ALA A 386 8.65 1.22 9.94
CA ALA A 386 8.10 0.64 11.18
C ALA A 386 6.99 -0.40 10.89
N GLN A 387 6.31 -0.24 9.75
CA GLN A 387 5.31 -1.16 9.24
C GLN A 387 5.94 -2.46 8.70
N GLY A 388 6.97 -2.39 7.86
CA GLY A 388 7.71 -3.55 7.39
C GLY A 388 8.33 -4.36 8.53
N GLN A 389 8.92 -3.69 9.51
CA GLN A 389 9.49 -4.35 10.69
C GLN A 389 8.43 -5.07 11.52
N ALA A 390 7.28 -4.43 11.77
CA ALA A 390 6.16 -5.06 12.49
C ALA A 390 5.61 -6.28 11.76
N MET A 391 5.49 -6.22 10.42
CA MET A 391 5.06 -7.36 9.62
C MET A 391 6.05 -8.52 9.72
N GLY A 392 7.36 -8.26 9.64
CA GLY A 392 8.37 -9.30 9.82
C GLY A 392 8.32 -9.97 11.21
N VAL A 393 8.04 -9.20 12.26
CA VAL A 393 7.81 -9.74 13.61
C VAL A 393 6.59 -10.66 13.65
N LEU A 394 5.48 -10.25 13.04
CA LEU A 394 4.26 -11.07 12.98
C LEU A 394 4.47 -12.34 12.15
N ALA A 395 5.17 -12.24 11.02
CA ALA A 395 5.53 -13.38 10.19
C ALA A 395 6.38 -14.40 10.98
N ALA A 396 7.35 -13.93 11.77
CA ALA A 396 8.15 -14.79 12.64
C ALA A 396 7.37 -15.41 13.83
N CYS A 397 6.18 -14.89 14.15
CA CYS A 397 5.29 -15.43 15.17
C CYS A 397 4.25 -16.41 14.59
N ALA A 398 3.94 -16.31 13.31
CA ALA A 398 2.99 -17.18 12.61
C ALA A 398 3.70 -18.43 12.04
N SER A 399 2.94 -19.50 11.78
CA SER A 399 3.51 -20.71 11.16
C SER A 399 3.71 -20.58 9.65
N LYS A 400 2.75 -19.93 8.96
CA LYS A 400 2.77 -19.71 7.51
C LYS A 400 2.40 -18.27 7.20
N THR A 401 3.02 -17.65 6.20
CA THR A 401 2.75 -16.27 5.79
C THR A 401 2.40 -16.18 4.31
N ILE A 402 1.31 -15.52 3.96
CA ILE A 402 0.85 -15.33 2.59
C ILE A 402 0.77 -13.84 2.29
N LEU A 403 1.51 -13.38 1.29
CA LEU A 403 1.43 -12.01 0.77
C LEU A 403 0.41 -11.95 -0.36
N LEU A 404 -0.54 -11.02 -0.27
CA LEU A 404 -1.47 -10.70 -1.35
C LEU A 404 -1.03 -9.36 -1.95
N THR A 405 -0.77 -9.32 -3.25
CA THR A 405 -0.42 -8.06 -3.92
C THR A 405 -0.84 -8.07 -5.39
N GLY A 406 -1.12 -6.88 -5.93
CA GLY A 406 -1.27 -6.72 -7.38
C GLY A 406 0.03 -6.45 -8.13
N THR A 407 1.09 -6.12 -7.39
CA THR A 407 2.43 -5.83 -7.91
C THR A 407 3.44 -6.29 -6.88
N LEU A 408 4.30 -7.26 -7.24
CA LEU A 408 5.30 -7.77 -6.31
C LEU A 408 6.54 -6.87 -6.24
N MET A 409 6.93 -6.28 -7.37
CA MET A 409 8.13 -5.44 -7.48
C MET A 409 7.75 -3.97 -7.72
N GLY A 410 8.41 -3.06 -7.00
CA GLY A 410 8.22 -1.62 -7.17
C GLY A 410 9.17 -0.97 -8.17
N GLY A 411 9.82 -1.78 -9.01
CA GLY A 411 10.78 -1.35 -10.02
C GLY A 411 12.24 -1.69 -9.71
N TYR A 412 12.58 -1.97 -8.45
CA TYR A 412 13.96 -2.23 -8.01
C TYR A 412 14.10 -3.57 -7.28
N ALA A 413 15.29 -4.17 -7.33
CA ALA A 413 15.57 -5.46 -6.71
C ALA A 413 15.65 -5.41 -5.16
N ASP A 414 16.00 -4.28 -4.57
CA ASP A 414 16.08 -4.09 -3.11
C ASP A 414 14.69 -4.09 -2.46
N ASP A 415 13.67 -3.63 -3.18
CA ASP A 415 12.27 -3.77 -2.78
C ASP A 415 11.92 -5.25 -2.48
N LEU A 416 12.40 -6.16 -3.32
CA LEU A 416 12.15 -7.59 -3.19
C LEU A 416 12.95 -8.21 -2.05
N PHE A 417 14.21 -7.80 -1.88
CA PHE A 417 15.10 -8.33 -0.84
C PHE A 417 14.43 -8.31 0.54
N HIS A 418 13.92 -7.16 0.97
CA HIS A 418 13.36 -7.05 2.31
C HIS A 418 11.99 -7.74 2.44
N LEU A 419 11.23 -7.90 1.34
CA LEU A 419 10.00 -8.70 1.37
C LEU A 419 10.35 -10.19 1.56
N PHE A 420 11.28 -10.72 0.78
CA PHE A 420 11.69 -12.11 0.87
C PHE A 420 12.36 -12.44 2.21
N TYR A 421 13.19 -11.54 2.75
CA TYR A 421 13.77 -11.75 4.08
C TYR A 421 12.71 -11.86 5.19
N ARG A 422 11.58 -11.15 5.05
CA ARG A 422 10.47 -11.24 6.01
C ARG A 422 9.59 -12.45 5.78
N LEU A 423 9.45 -12.88 4.53
CA LEU A 423 8.60 -14.01 4.14
C LEU A 423 9.28 -15.36 4.40
N ASN A 424 10.55 -15.48 4.01
CA ASN A 424 11.36 -16.68 4.13
C ASN A 424 12.82 -16.32 4.48
N PRO A 425 13.11 -15.95 5.74
CA PRO A 425 14.46 -15.59 6.17
C PRO A 425 15.45 -16.75 6.02
N ARG A 426 14.98 -17.99 6.15
CA ARG A 426 15.81 -19.19 6.02
C ARG A 426 16.45 -19.28 4.64
N MET A 427 15.63 -19.18 3.58
CA MET A 427 16.10 -19.17 2.20
C MET A 427 17.14 -18.07 1.95
N MET A 428 16.88 -16.84 2.45
CA MET A 428 17.83 -15.73 2.26
C MET A 428 19.18 -15.99 2.94
N ILE A 429 19.16 -16.56 4.15
CA ILE A 429 20.37 -16.90 4.90
C ILE A 429 21.14 -18.04 4.23
N GLU A 430 20.46 -19.07 3.75
CA GLU A 430 21.06 -20.20 3.01
C GLU A 430 21.77 -19.73 1.73
N ASP A 431 21.21 -18.71 1.07
CA ASP A 431 21.81 -18.10 -0.13
C ASP A 431 22.91 -17.05 0.20
N GLY A 432 23.31 -16.92 1.47
CA GLY A 432 24.43 -16.08 1.93
C GLY A 432 24.06 -14.64 2.28
N PHE A 433 22.77 -14.30 2.34
CA PHE A 433 22.30 -12.98 2.71
C PHE A 433 21.87 -12.94 4.17
N SER A 434 22.78 -12.62 5.08
CA SER A 434 22.52 -12.57 6.53
C SER A 434 22.87 -11.23 7.17
N TYR A 435 22.43 -11.04 8.42
CA TYR A 435 22.93 -9.93 9.24
C TYR A 435 24.44 -10.04 9.44
N ASN A 436 25.12 -8.90 9.45
CA ASN A 436 26.52 -8.83 9.84
C ASN A 436 26.69 -8.84 11.38
N GLU A 437 27.94 -8.87 11.85
CA GLU A 437 28.29 -8.86 13.28
C GLU A 437 27.73 -7.64 14.06
N ARG A 438 27.39 -6.56 13.36
CA ARG A 438 26.78 -5.35 13.93
C ARG A 438 25.26 -5.36 13.87
N ASN A 439 24.63 -6.49 13.58
CA ASN A 439 23.18 -6.64 13.39
C ASN A 439 22.60 -5.72 12.31
N SER A 440 23.36 -5.45 11.25
CA SER A 440 22.90 -4.70 10.08
C SER A 440 22.65 -5.62 8.90
N ILE A 441 21.49 -5.46 8.24
CA ILE A 441 21.10 -6.20 7.03
C ILE A 441 21.47 -5.46 5.74
N GLY A 442 21.84 -4.18 5.83
CA GLY A 442 22.20 -3.34 4.68
C GLY A 442 23.29 -3.95 3.78
N PRO A 443 24.38 -4.53 4.30
CA PRO A 443 25.38 -5.20 3.48
C PRO A 443 24.82 -6.36 2.65
N ALA A 444 23.93 -7.17 3.24
CA ALA A 444 23.28 -8.27 2.53
C ALA A 444 22.32 -7.76 1.44
N SER A 445 21.57 -6.68 1.71
CA SER A 445 20.74 -6.01 0.70
C SER A 445 21.59 -5.51 -0.48
N ASN A 446 22.77 -4.93 -0.21
CA ASN A 446 23.69 -4.47 -1.25
C ASN A 446 24.30 -5.64 -2.05
N ALA A 447 24.68 -6.73 -1.39
CA ALA A 447 25.18 -7.93 -2.07
C ALA A 447 24.10 -8.55 -2.96
N PHE A 448 22.85 -8.59 -2.49
CA PHE A 448 21.70 -9.04 -3.28
C PHE A 448 21.47 -8.13 -4.50
N MET A 449 21.57 -6.81 -4.33
CA MET A 449 21.51 -5.85 -5.44
C MET A 449 22.63 -6.06 -6.46
N GLN A 450 23.85 -6.38 -6.03
CA GLN A 450 24.95 -6.68 -6.95
C GLN A 450 24.74 -8.00 -7.70
N ALA A 451 24.18 -9.02 -7.03
CA ALA A 451 23.97 -10.34 -7.61
C ALA A 451 22.74 -10.39 -8.55
N HIS A 452 21.71 -9.60 -8.25
CA HIS A 452 20.40 -9.75 -8.89
C HIS A 452 19.75 -8.43 -9.32
N GLY A 453 20.31 -7.26 -8.97
CA GLY A 453 19.78 -5.96 -9.38
C GLY A 453 20.50 -5.38 -10.60
N VAL A 454 20.05 -4.19 -11.01
CA VAL A 454 20.72 -3.38 -12.02
C VAL A 454 21.46 -2.24 -11.32
N LEU A 455 22.75 -2.07 -11.62
CA LEU A 455 23.57 -0.97 -11.12
C LEU A 455 23.99 -0.10 -12.30
N ILE A 456 23.69 1.19 -12.22
CA ILE A 456 24.07 2.20 -13.20
C ILE A 456 25.31 2.91 -12.68
N GLU A 457 26.43 2.67 -13.33
CA GLU A 457 27.67 3.40 -13.08
C GLU A 457 27.69 4.68 -13.91
N THR A 458 27.63 5.84 -13.26
CA THR A 458 27.79 7.14 -13.91
C THR A 458 29.19 7.67 -13.65
N GLN A 459 30.00 7.75 -14.68
CA GLN A 459 31.28 8.43 -14.65
C GLN A 459 31.07 9.88 -15.09
N LYS A 460 31.43 10.84 -14.24
CA LYS A 460 31.44 12.26 -14.60
C LYS A 460 32.88 12.71 -14.81
N GLU A 461 33.27 12.84 -16.07
CA GLU A 461 34.50 13.53 -16.44
C GLU A 461 34.26 15.04 -16.37
N ARG A 462 35.14 15.76 -15.67
CA ARG A 462 35.22 17.22 -15.78
C ARG A 462 36.37 17.53 -16.71
N ASP A 463 36.05 18.04 -17.89
CA ASP A 463 37.05 18.58 -18.80
C ASP A 463 37.45 19.98 -18.29
N GLU A 464 38.28 20.03 -17.25
CA GLU A 464 38.98 21.25 -16.87
C GLU A 464 40.18 21.39 -17.81
N GLY A 465 40.06 22.32 -18.75
CA GLY A 465 41.03 22.57 -19.81
C GLY A 465 42.48 22.43 -19.38
N SER A 466 43.24 21.71 -20.19
CA SER A 466 44.61 21.29 -19.94
C SER A 466 45.57 22.46 -19.63
N HIS A 467 45.79 22.76 -18.35
CA HIS A 467 46.98 23.45 -17.91
C HIS A 467 47.98 22.44 -17.33
N ARG A 468 49.17 22.42 -17.94
CA ARG A 468 50.31 21.56 -17.63
C ARG A 468 50.76 21.72 -16.17
N THR A 469 50.27 20.88 -15.26
CA THR A 469 51.04 20.33 -14.11
C THR A 469 50.21 19.30 -13.33
N ALA A 470 50.77 18.10 -13.17
CA ALA A 470 50.34 16.99 -12.28
C ALA A 470 48.92 16.39 -12.50
N ARG A 471 48.88 15.29 -13.26
CA ARG A 471 47.73 14.42 -13.50
C ARG A 471 47.14 13.86 -12.20
N GLY A 472 45.89 14.22 -11.94
CA GLY A 472 44.93 13.42 -11.20
C GLY A 472 43.56 13.71 -11.79
N ASN A 473 43.19 12.99 -12.86
CA ASN A 473 41.81 13.01 -13.36
C ASN A 473 40.95 12.50 -12.20
N ARG A 474 40.16 13.38 -11.57
CA ARG A 474 39.25 12.98 -10.51
C ARG A 474 37.97 12.48 -11.17
N ASP A 475 38.06 11.27 -11.72
CA ASP A 475 36.89 10.55 -12.22
C ASP A 475 36.01 10.23 -11.03
N LYS A 476 34.90 10.98 -10.90
CA LYS A 476 33.92 10.71 -9.86
C LYS A 476 32.94 9.68 -10.41
N THR A 477 33.24 8.41 -10.15
CA THR A 477 32.31 7.31 -10.39
C THR A 477 31.21 7.34 -9.33
N SER A 478 29.96 7.45 -9.77
CA SER A 478 28.77 7.35 -8.93
C SER A 478 27.99 6.11 -9.34
N ILE A 479 27.84 5.15 -8.44
CA ILE A 479 26.99 3.98 -8.67
C ILE A 479 25.59 4.30 -8.15
N THR A 480 24.60 4.23 -9.04
CA THR A 480 23.18 4.41 -8.72
C THR A 480 22.42 3.11 -8.99
N LYS A 481 21.33 2.88 -8.26
CA LYS A 481 20.49 1.69 -8.46
C LYS A 481 19.59 1.91 -9.68
N GLY A 482 19.70 1.04 -10.67
CA GLY A 482 18.83 1.03 -11.85
C GLY A 482 17.56 0.19 -11.62
N PRO A 483 16.49 0.46 -12.36
CA PRO A 483 15.31 -0.40 -12.32
C PRO A 483 15.61 -1.76 -12.95
N GLY A 484 15.01 -2.82 -12.40
CA GLY A 484 15.11 -4.19 -12.93
C GLY A 484 15.55 -5.22 -11.90
N PHE A 485 15.25 -6.49 -12.21
CA PHE A 485 15.64 -7.65 -11.44
C PHE A 485 16.11 -8.75 -12.40
N GLY A 486 17.31 -9.24 -12.19
CA GLY A 486 17.98 -10.18 -13.07
C GLY A 486 17.23 -11.51 -13.18
N PRO A 487 17.25 -12.18 -14.35
CA PRO A 487 16.54 -13.45 -14.57
C PRO A 487 16.88 -14.53 -13.54
N LYS A 488 18.15 -14.63 -13.12
CA LYS A 488 18.58 -15.55 -12.06
C LYS A 488 17.87 -15.29 -10.74
N GLY A 489 17.63 -14.03 -10.40
CA GLY A 489 16.87 -13.65 -9.21
C GLY A 489 15.39 -14.02 -9.34
N ILE A 490 14.79 -13.81 -10.52
CA ILE A 490 13.39 -14.18 -10.79
C ILE A 490 13.19 -15.68 -10.60
N MET A 491 14.06 -16.50 -11.20
CA MET A 491 13.96 -17.95 -11.12
C MET A 491 14.19 -18.49 -9.71
N ARG A 492 15.09 -17.88 -8.93
CA ARG A 492 15.38 -18.33 -7.56
C ARG A 492 14.35 -17.86 -6.52
N TYR A 493 13.93 -16.60 -6.60
CA TYR A 493 13.18 -15.95 -5.50
C TYR A 493 11.71 -15.66 -5.82
N VAL A 494 11.35 -15.49 -7.09
CA VAL A 494 10.00 -15.08 -7.46
C VAL A 494 9.15 -16.28 -7.85
N VAL A 495 9.55 -17.01 -8.90
CA VAL A 495 8.76 -18.09 -9.50
C VAL A 495 8.41 -19.20 -8.50
N PRO A 496 9.33 -19.70 -7.65
CA PRO A 496 9.02 -20.82 -6.76
C PRO A 496 8.03 -20.47 -5.64
N TYR A 497 7.89 -19.17 -5.31
CA TYR A 497 7.11 -18.72 -4.15
C TYR A 497 5.87 -17.91 -4.54
N THR A 498 5.63 -17.69 -5.84
CA THR A 498 4.58 -16.78 -6.31
C THR A 498 3.62 -17.46 -7.28
N ALA A 499 2.33 -17.45 -6.94
CA ALA A 499 1.27 -17.77 -7.89
C ALA A 499 0.80 -16.48 -8.58
N PHE A 500 0.83 -16.49 -9.92
CA PHE A 500 0.38 -15.36 -10.74
C PHE A 500 -1.02 -15.62 -11.30
N LEU A 501 -1.89 -14.62 -11.23
CA LEU A 501 -3.23 -14.70 -11.83
C LEU A 501 -3.62 -13.37 -12.47
N LYS A 502 -3.94 -13.38 -13.77
CA LYS A 502 -4.49 -12.24 -14.50
C LYS A 502 -6.00 -12.37 -14.63
N LEU A 503 -6.70 -11.27 -14.91
CA LEU A 503 -8.14 -11.30 -15.12
C LEU A 503 -8.55 -12.14 -16.34
N LYS A 504 -7.72 -12.16 -17.39
CA LYS A 504 -7.95 -12.97 -18.60
C LYS A 504 -7.98 -14.47 -18.31
N ASP A 505 -7.27 -14.92 -17.28
CA ASP A 505 -7.11 -16.34 -16.93
C ASP A 505 -8.34 -16.91 -16.20
N ILE A 506 -9.19 -16.05 -15.62
CA ILE A 506 -10.41 -16.47 -14.89
C ILE A 506 -11.53 -16.89 -15.87
N GLY A 507 -11.38 -16.57 -17.16
CA GLY A 507 -12.30 -16.94 -18.25
C GLY A 507 -13.02 -15.76 -18.89
N GLY A 508 -13.22 -15.81 -20.22
CA GLY A 508 -13.69 -14.69 -21.06
C GLY A 508 -15.11 -14.15 -20.78
N ASN A 509 -15.89 -14.77 -19.89
CA ASN A 509 -17.26 -14.37 -19.56
C ASN A 509 -17.44 -13.82 -18.13
N VAL A 510 -16.37 -13.75 -17.32
CA VAL A 510 -16.49 -13.32 -15.92
C VAL A 510 -16.57 -11.80 -15.80
N LEU A 511 -15.93 -11.08 -16.72
CA LEU A 511 -15.95 -9.63 -16.79
C LEU A 511 -16.50 -9.17 -18.15
N PRO A 512 -17.33 -8.10 -18.17
CA PRO A 512 -17.80 -7.53 -19.42
C PRO A 512 -16.68 -6.77 -20.15
N PRO A 513 -16.91 -6.29 -21.39
CA PRO A 513 -15.92 -5.53 -22.13
C PRO A 513 -15.40 -4.31 -21.35
N TYR A 514 -14.13 -3.98 -21.58
CA TYR A 514 -13.44 -2.83 -20.99
C TYR A 514 -12.73 -2.05 -22.10
N GLU A 515 -13.08 -0.77 -22.23
CA GLU A 515 -12.51 0.10 -23.26
C GLU A 515 -11.92 1.36 -22.64
N GLU A 516 -10.70 1.69 -23.05
CA GLU A 516 -10.02 2.95 -22.72
C GLU A 516 -9.93 3.82 -23.98
N THR A 517 -10.31 5.09 -23.88
CA THR A 517 -10.27 6.03 -25.01
C THR A 517 -9.75 7.38 -24.58
N PHE A 518 -8.80 7.93 -25.32
CA PHE A 518 -8.38 9.31 -25.22
C PHE A 518 -9.20 10.18 -26.18
N ILE A 519 -9.82 11.23 -25.66
CA ILE A 519 -10.53 12.23 -26.46
C ILE A 519 -9.76 13.56 -26.37
N PRO A 520 -9.07 13.96 -27.46
CA PRO A 520 -8.49 15.29 -27.54
C PRO A 520 -9.62 16.33 -27.62
N VAL A 521 -9.51 17.37 -26.81
CA VAL A 521 -10.48 18.48 -26.79
C VAL A 521 -9.77 19.76 -27.25
N PRO A 522 -10.23 20.43 -28.32
CA PRO A 522 -9.63 21.69 -28.74
C PRO A 522 -9.93 22.78 -27.71
N MET A 523 -8.95 23.64 -27.45
CA MET A 523 -9.18 24.89 -26.71
C MET A 523 -9.95 25.89 -27.58
N ASP A 524 -10.71 26.77 -26.93
CA ASP A 524 -11.26 27.94 -27.63
C ASP A 524 -10.11 28.89 -28.02
N GLU A 525 -10.32 29.71 -29.07
CA GLU A 525 -9.25 30.52 -29.68
C GLU A 525 -8.51 31.41 -28.66
N MET A 526 -9.25 32.13 -27.81
CA MET A 526 -8.67 32.99 -26.78
C MET A 526 -7.92 32.19 -25.70
N GLN A 527 -8.45 31.03 -25.33
CA GLN A 527 -7.82 30.12 -24.36
C GLN A 527 -6.50 29.59 -24.90
N LYS A 528 -6.48 29.16 -26.17
CA LYS A 528 -5.28 28.70 -26.87
C LYS A 528 -4.23 29.80 -26.97
N GLN A 529 -4.63 31.00 -27.39
CA GLN A 529 -3.71 32.13 -27.54
C GLN A 529 -3.02 32.47 -26.21
N VAL A 530 -3.77 32.53 -25.10
CA VAL A 530 -3.20 32.82 -23.78
C VAL A 530 -2.31 31.67 -23.30
N TYR A 531 -2.74 30.42 -23.48
CA TYR A 531 -1.93 29.26 -23.12
C TYR A 531 -0.59 29.27 -23.86
N ASP A 532 -0.60 29.41 -25.19
CA ASP A 532 0.61 29.33 -26.01
C ASP A 532 1.54 30.52 -25.78
N MET A 533 1.00 31.75 -25.83
CA MET A 533 1.82 32.97 -25.81
C MET A 533 2.23 33.43 -24.42
N ARG A 534 1.34 33.32 -23.40
CA ARG A 534 1.59 33.86 -22.06
C ARG A 534 2.18 32.83 -21.10
N LEU A 535 1.89 31.55 -21.30
CA LEU A 535 2.30 30.49 -20.37
C LEU A 535 3.31 29.54 -21.01
N ALA A 536 2.92 28.76 -22.01
CA ALA A 536 3.74 27.69 -22.57
C ALA A 536 5.08 28.20 -23.10
N THR A 537 5.07 29.20 -23.98
CA THR A 537 6.32 29.76 -24.56
C THR A 537 7.21 30.39 -23.47
N THR A 538 6.63 31.22 -22.61
CA THR A 538 7.37 31.93 -21.56
C THR A 538 7.97 30.97 -20.54
N LEU A 539 7.18 30.03 -20.01
CA LEU A 539 7.62 29.11 -18.97
C LEU A 539 8.59 28.05 -19.51
N ARG A 540 8.42 27.58 -20.76
CA ARG A 540 9.39 26.67 -21.41
C ARG A 540 10.76 27.33 -21.56
N ARG A 541 10.81 28.58 -22.02
CA ARG A 541 12.05 29.34 -22.13
C ARG A 541 12.75 29.48 -20.77
N ILE A 542 12.02 29.91 -19.74
CA ILE A 542 12.56 30.06 -18.38
C ILE A 542 13.06 28.71 -17.83
N LEU A 543 12.33 27.62 -18.07
CA LEU A 543 12.74 26.28 -17.65
C LEU A 543 14.03 25.84 -18.34
N ASN A 544 14.16 26.07 -19.64
CA ASN A 544 15.35 25.73 -20.41
C ASN A 544 16.59 26.48 -19.89
N ASP A 545 16.46 27.80 -19.67
CA ASP A 545 17.53 28.64 -19.11
C ASP A 545 17.95 28.14 -17.70
N SER A 546 16.99 27.75 -16.86
CA SER A 546 17.22 27.22 -15.51
C SER A 546 17.95 25.87 -15.54
N LEU A 547 17.53 24.95 -16.41
CA LEU A 547 18.15 23.63 -16.54
C LEU A 547 19.58 23.71 -17.06
N ARG A 548 19.86 24.61 -18.00
CA ARG A 548 21.23 24.88 -18.48
C ARG A 548 22.14 25.40 -17.36
N ALA A 549 21.59 26.16 -16.42
CA ALA A 549 22.31 26.62 -15.23
C ALA A 549 22.41 25.55 -14.11
N GLY A 550 21.88 24.34 -14.33
CA GLY A 550 21.84 23.26 -13.33
C GLY A 550 20.79 23.45 -12.21
N ASP A 551 19.85 24.38 -12.38
CA ASP A 551 18.77 24.64 -11.42
C ASP A 551 17.48 23.89 -11.84
N HIS A 552 17.14 22.85 -11.06
CA HIS A 552 15.95 22.03 -11.26
C HIS A 552 14.72 22.51 -10.48
N SER A 553 14.82 23.62 -9.72
CA SER A 553 13.75 24.08 -8.81
C SER A 553 12.47 24.51 -9.52
N LEU A 554 12.54 24.88 -10.81
CA LEU A 554 11.39 25.33 -11.60
C LEU A 554 10.57 24.21 -12.25
N LEU A 555 11.11 22.99 -12.32
CA LEU A 555 10.49 21.88 -13.03
C LEU A 555 9.07 21.59 -12.53
N GLY A 556 8.90 21.45 -11.21
CA GLY A 556 7.59 21.22 -10.61
C GLY A 556 6.61 22.38 -10.79
N VAL A 557 7.08 23.63 -10.75
CA VAL A 557 6.20 24.81 -10.90
C VAL A 557 5.68 24.91 -12.34
N VAL A 558 6.58 24.80 -13.33
CA VAL A 558 6.22 24.92 -14.74
C VAL A 558 5.25 23.82 -15.16
N LEU A 559 5.55 22.56 -14.82
CA LEU A 559 4.68 21.43 -15.16
C LEU A 559 3.28 21.57 -14.54
N ASN A 560 3.21 21.93 -13.26
CA ASN A 560 1.93 22.09 -12.58
C ASN A 560 1.08 23.22 -13.19
N VAL A 561 1.68 24.29 -13.69
CA VAL A 561 0.93 25.37 -14.35
C VAL A 561 0.45 24.95 -15.74
N LEU A 562 1.34 24.41 -16.57
CA LEU A 562 0.99 24.01 -17.93
C LEU A 562 -0.06 22.89 -17.98
N LEU A 563 -0.07 22.01 -16.99
CA LEU A 563 -1.12 21.02 -16.85
C LEU A 563 -2.42 21.61 -16.31
N ALA A 564 -2.36 22.48 -15.30
CA ALA A 564 -3.56 22.90 -14.57
C ALA A 564 -4.30 24.10 -15.17
N TRP A 565 -3.60 25.06 -15.76
CA TRP A 565 -4.21 26.30 -16.24
C TRP A 565 -5.30 26.06 -17.30
N PRO A 566 -5.15 25.15 -18.28
CA PRO A 566 -6.23 24.88 -19.24
C PRO A 566 -7.56 24.48 -18.59
N ASP A 567 -7.54 23.82 -17.44
CA ASP A 567 -8.73 23.44 -16.67
C ASP A 567 -9.11 24.47 -15.58
N CYS A 568 -8.28 25.49 -15.35
CA CYS A 568 -8.43 26.47 -14.28
C CYS A 568 -8.55 27.93 -14.77
N CYS A 569 -8.60 28.15 -16.09
CA CYS A 569 -8.62 29.48 -16.71
C CYS A 569 -9.91 30.29 -16.48
N PHE A 570 -10.78 29.86 -15.56
CA PHE A 570 -11.85 30.67 -14.95
C PHE A 570 -11.36 31.47 -13.72
N ARG A 571 -10.06 31.43 -13.45
CA ARG A 571 -9.36 32.22 -12.42
C ARG A 571 -8.11 32.84 -13.03
N GLU A 572 -7.68 33.95 -12.45
CA GLU A 572 -6.36 34.51 -12.74
C GLU A 572 -5.25 33.57 -12.20
N GLU A 573 -4.16 33.43 -12.95
CA GLU A 573 -3.02 32.61 -12.57
C GLU A 573 -1.75 33.46 -12.58
N ASN A 574 -1.08 33.51 -11.43
CA ASN A 574 0.20 34.20 -11.25
C ASN A 574 1.26 33.17 -10.85
N VAL A 575 2.28 33.01 -11.70
CA VAL A 575 3.32 32.00 -11.55
C VAL A 575 4.54 32.61 -10.90
N TYR A 576 4.93 32.13 -9.72
CA TYR A 576 6.08 32.65 -8.98
C TYR A 576 7.21 31.64 -8.87
N HIS A 577 8.44 32.14 -8.84
CA HIS A 577 9.61 31.34 -8.49
C HIS A 577 9.46 30.79 -7.06
N PRO A 578 9.69 29.49 -6.79
CA PRO A 578 9.43 28.88 -5.49
C PRO A 578 10.26 29.50 -4.35
N HIS A 579 11.54 29.76 -4.61
CA HIS A 579 12.46 30.39 -3.64
C HIS A 579 12.46 31.92 -3.71
N ARG A 580 12.67 32.51 -4.89
CA ARG A 580 12.85 33.95 -5.06
C ARG A 580 11.55 34.76 -4.98
N LYS A 581 10.39 34.10 -5.08
CA LYS A 581 9.05 34.72 -5.12
C LYS A 581 8.87 35.78 -6.21
N THR A 582 9.74 35.79 -7.23
CA THR A 582 9.63 36.65 -8.40
C THR A 582 8.54 36.14 -9.33
N LEU A 583 7.76 37.04 -9.92
CA LEU A 583 6.74 36.69 -10.92
C LEU A 583 7.43 36.23 -12.21
N LEU A 584 7.06 35.05 -12.70
CA LEU A 584 7.60 34.41 -13.91
C LEU A 584 6.66 34.58 -15.11
N ALA A 585 5.36 34.41 -14.89
CA ALA A 585 4.31 34.57 -15.90
C ALA A 585 2.99 34.87 -15.22
N SER A 586 2.06 35.49 -15.94
CA SER A 586 0.68 35.70 -15.50
C SER A 586 -0.31 35.48 -16.64
N ALA A 587 -1.50 34.99 -16.29
CA ALA A 587 -2.60 34.79 -17.22
C ALA A 587 -3.92 35.25 -16.58
N PRO A 588 -4.77 36.00 -17.32
CA PRO A 588 -6.05 36.47 -16.81
C PRO A 588 -7.06 35.33 -16.66
N SER A 589 -8.15 35.59 -15.92
CA SER A 589 -9.35 34.77 -16.02
C SER A 589 -10.03 34.99 -17.39
N LEU A 590 -10.38 33.90 -18.06
CA LEU A 590 -11.02 33.89 -19.37
C LEU A 590 -12.49 33.49 -19.34
N TYR A 591 -12.90 32.75 -18.33
CA TYR A 591 -14.27 32.27 -18.18
C TYR A 591 -14.87 32.75 -16.87
N SER A 592 -16.14 33.13 -16.90
CA SER A 592 -16.92 33.36 -15.70
C SER A 592 -17.28 32.04 -14.98
N ASP A 593 -17.83 32.14 -13.77
CA ASP A 593 -18.29 30.98 -13.01
C ASP A 593 -19.45 30.21 -13.68
N VAL A 594 -20.08 30.76 -14.70
CA VAL A 594 -21.26 30.19 -15.39
C VAL A 594 -21.00 29.75 -16.83
N GLU A 595 -19.97 30.27 -17.49
CA GLU A 595 -19.63 29.89 -18.86
C GLU A 595 -18.96 28.52 -18.91
N GLN A 596 -19.24 27.73 -19.94
CA GLN A 596 -18.74 26.36 -20.03
C GLN A 596 -17.41 26.28 -20.78
N MET A 597 -16.37 25.77 -20.14
CA MET A 597 -15.08 25.50 -20.79
C MET A 597 -15.19 24.28 -21.74
N PRO A 598 -14.30 24.14 -22.74
CA PRO A 598 -14.40 23.07 -23.74
C PRO A 598 -14.50 21.64 -23.16
N LYS A 599 -13.66 21.30 -22.17
CA LYS A 599 -13.74 19.97 -21.51
C LYS A 599 -15.01 19.80 -20.68
N GLU A 600 -15.55 20.87 -20.10
CA GLU A 600 -16.82 20.83 -19.37
C GLU A 600 -17.99 20.59 -20.33
N ARG A 601 -17.96 21.21 -21.52
CA ARG A 601 -18.91 20.93 -22.61
C ARG A 601 -18.85 19.47 -23.05
N LYS A 602 -17.63 18.93 -23.23
CA LYS A 602 -17.45 17.51 -23.59
C LYS A 602 -17.93 16.56 -22.48
N LEU A 603 -17.66 16.88 -21.21
CA LEU A 603 -18.17 16.09 -20.08
C LEU A 603 -19.71 16.07 -20.06
N LEU A 604 -20.36 17.21 -20.31
CA LEU A 604 -21.81 17.30 -20.38
C LEU A 604 -22.40 16.46 -21.52
N GLU A 605 -21.76 16.47 -22.69
CA GLU A 605 -22.12 15.61 -23.82
C GLU A 605 -22.08 14.13 -23.42
N ILE A 606 -20.95 13.68 -22.85
CA ILE A 606 -20.78 12.30 -22.37
C ILE A 606 -21.85 11.95 -21.32
N CYS A 607 -22.07 12.80 -20.31
CA CYS A 607 -23.08 12.54 -19.28
C CYS A 607 -24.50 12.41 -19.87
N ARG A 608 -24.84 13.20 -20.90
CA ARG A 608 -26.14 13.11 -21.59
C ARG A 608 -26.28 11.81 -22.35
N GLU A 609 -25.26 11.40 -23.10
CA GLU A 609 -25.24 10.13 -23.83
C GLU A 609 -25.37 8.94 -22.88
N GLN A 610 -24.63 8.95 -21.77
CA GLN A 610 -24.66 7.85 -20.79
C GLN A 610 -26.01 7.78 -20.06
N ARG A 611 -26.63 8.92 -19.75
CA ARG A 611 -27.99 8.96 -19.18
C ARG A 611 -29.03 8.38 -20.14
N GLN A 612 -28.91 8.59 -21.45
CA GLN A 612 -29.79 7.95 -22.44
C GLN A 612 -29.62 6.43 -22.46
N ARG A 613 -28.42 5.93 -22.16
CA ARG A 613 -28.11 4.50 -21.97
C ARG A 613 -28.48 3.97 -20.57
N GLY A 614 -29.03 4.80 -19.68
CA GLY A 614 -29.35 4.44 -18.30
C GLY A 614 -28.11 4.21 -17.41
N ARG A 615 -26.95 4.77 -17.79
CA ARG A 615 -25.66 4.57 -17.12
C ARG A 615 -25.29 5.79 -16.26
N ARG A 616 -24.69 5.53 -15.09
CA ARG A 616 -24.12 6.56 -14.21
C ARG A 616 -22.66 6.83 -14.57
N VAL A 617 -22.19 8.04 -14.27
CA VAL A 617 -20.84 8.50 -14.63
C VAL A 617 -20.00 8.80 -13.37
N LEU A 618 -18.78 8.29 -13.34
CA LEU A 618 -17.77 8.63 -12.34
C LEU A 618 -16.78 9.61 -12.96
N VAL A 619 -16.67 10.81 -12.39
CA VAL A 619 -15.79 11.87 -12.87
C VAL A 619 -14.60 12.02 -11.93
N TYR A 620 -13.40 11.82 -12.47
CA TYR A 620 -12.16 12.02 -11.75
C TYR A 620 -11.57 13.41 -11.99
N THR A 621 -11.22 14.08 -10.89
CA THR A 621 -10.50 15.36 -10.88
C THR A 621 -9.45 15.36 -9.78
N THR A 622 -8.25 15.84 -10.09
CA THR A 622 -7.07 15.74 -9.20
C THR A 622 -6.75 17.04 -8.47
N TYR A 623 -7.17 18.19 -8.98
CA TYR A 623 -6.78 19.48 -8.41
C TYR A 623 -7.53 19.80 -7.11
N THR A 624 -6.79 20.38 -6.17
CA THR A 624 -7.27 20.71 -4.82
C THR A 624 -6.88 22.14 -4.43
N GLY A 625 -7.43 22.67 -3.34
CA GLY A 625 -7.09 24.01 -2.83
C GLY A 625 -7.49 25.11 -3.81
N GLY A 626 -6.57 26.06 -4.07
CA GLY A 626 -6.82 27.18 -5.00
C GLY A 626 -7.12 26.78 -6.45
N ARG A 627 -6.84 25.53 -6.83
CA ARG A 627 -7.14 24.96 -8.17
C ARG A 627 -8.27 23.92 -8.14
N ASP A 628 -9.03 23.81 -7.04
CA ASP A 628 -10.16 22.88 -6.96
C ASP A 628 -11.21 23.21 -8.05
N THR A 629 -11.57 22.18 -8.83
CA THR A 629 -12.57 22.21 -9.91
C THR A 629 -13.85 21.46 -9.53
N THR A 630 -13.88 20.74 -8.39
CA THR A 630 -15.02 19.90 -8.00
C THR A 630 -16.32 20.68 -7.84
N ALA A 631 -16.26 21.86 -7.20
CA ALA A 631 -17.44 22.69 -6.96
C ALA A 631 -18.04 23.22 -8.26
N ARG A 632 -17.17 23.67 -9.17
CA ARG A 632 -17.56 24.17 -10.49
C ARG A 632 -18.21 23.08 -11.34
N LEU A 633 -17.56 21.92 -11.46
CA LEU A 633 -18.12 20.76 -12.17
C LEU A 633 -19.48 20.34 -11.58
N LYS A 634 -19.63 20.36 -10.25
CA LYS A 634 -20.90 20.05 -9.59
C LYS A 634 -22.01 21.02 -10.02
N VAL A 635 -21.77 22.32 -9.91
CA VAL A 635 -22.76 23.35 -10.29
C VAL A 635 -23.17 23.21 -11.75
N MET A 636 -22.18 23.03 -12.63
CA MET A 636 -22.39 22.87 -14.07
C MET A 636 -23.27 21.67 -14.43
N LEU A 637 -23.00 20.52 -13.80
CA LEU A 637 -23.78 19.30 -14.00
C LEU A 637 -25.19 19.41 -13.38
N GLU A 638 -25.33 20.04 -12.22
CA GLU A 638 -26.63 20.27 -11.57
C GLU A 638 -27.52 21.23 -12.39
N GLN A 639 -26.95 22.28 -12.97
CA GLN A 639 -27.65 23.17 -13.91
C GLN A 639 -28.12 22.45 -15.17
N ALA A 640 -27.39 21.42 -15.60
CA ALA A 640 -27.80 20.54 -16.70
C ALA A 640 -28.82 19.46 -16.28
N GLY A 641 -29.29 19.48 -15.03
CA GLY A 641 -30.35 18.61 -14.53
C GLY A 641 -29.87 17.22 -14.06
N PHE A 642 -28.59 17.06 -13.75
CA PHE A 642 -28.06 15.83 -13.13
C PHE A 642 -28.08 15.93 -11.60
N LYS A 643 -28.32 14.80 -10.94
CA LYS A 643 -28.06 14.63 -9.50
C LYS A 643 -26.60 14.32 -9.28
N VAL A 644 -25.88 15.22 -8.61
CA VAL A 644 -24.42 15.13 -8.50
C VAL A 644 -23.99 15.06 -7.04
N ALA A 645 -23.09 14.13 -6.72
CA ALA A 645 -22.44 14.06 -5.42
C ALA A 645 -20.92 14.18 -5.55
N VAL A 646 -20.27 14.77 -4.55
CA VAL A 646 -18.81 14.93 -4.52
C VAL A 646 -18.24 14.15 -3.34
N LEU A 647 -17.44 13.13 -3.63
CA LEU A 647 -16.69 12.41 -2.61
C LEU A 647 -15.39 13.17 -2.31
N ARG A 648 -15.34 13.80 -1.13
CA ARG A 648 -14.19 14.58 -0.64
C ARG A 648 -13.34 13.78 0.34
N ALA A 649 -12.10 14.23 0.54
CA ALA A 649 -11.17 13.64 1.51
C ALA A 649 -11.66 13.72 2.96
N THR A 650 -12.58 14.65 3.27
CA THR A 650 -13.23 14.79 4.58
C THR A 650 -14.11 13.59 4.93
N VAL A 651 -14.53 12.79 3.95
CA VAL A 651 -15.20 11.51 4.20
C VAL A 651 -14.13 10.48 4.58
N GLU A 652 -14.17 10.07 5.83
CA GLU A 652 -13.28 9.04 6.39
C GLU A 652 -13.33 7.78 5.51
N ALA A 653 -12.16 7.20 5.24
CA ALA A 653 -12.03 6.09 4.30
C ALA A 653 -12.92 4.88 4.64
N ALA A 654 -13.14 4.61 5.94
CA ALA A 654 -14.02 3.53 6.40
C ALA A 654 -15.51 3.77 6.10
N LYS A 655 -15.93 5.03 5.92
CA LYS A 655 -17.33 5.42 5.65
C LYS A 655 -17.64 5.62 4.16
N ARG A 656 -16.64 5.53 3.28
CA ARG A 656 -16.78 5.86 1.84
C ARG A 656 -17.73 4.92 1.11
N GLU A 657 -17.72 3.64 1.47
CA GLU A 657 -18.59 2.63 0.87
C GLU A 657 -20.05 2.85 1.25
N ASP A 658 -20.33 3.09 2.54
CA ASP A 658 -21.68 3.42 3.00
C ASP A 658 -22.16 4.75 2.39
N TRP A 659 -21.28 5.75 2.32
CA TRP A 659 -21.59 7.02 1.67
C TRP A 659 -21.94 6.83 0.20
N LEU A 660 -21.20 5.98 -0.52
CA LEU A 660 -21.44 5.66 -1.93
C LEU A 660 -22.80 4.98 -2.11
N ALA A 661 -23.09 3.95 -1.32
CA ALA A 661 -24.37 3.25 -1.33
C ALA A 661 -25.54 4.21 -1.05
N ASP A 662 -25.38 5.13 -0.09
CA ASP A 662 -26.37 6.16 0.21
C ASP A 662 -26.61 7.12 -0.97
N GLN A 663 -25.56 7.51 -1.72
CA GLN A 663 -25.75 8.35 -2.90
C GLN A 663 -26.48 7.60 -4.02
N VAL A 664 -26.15 6.33 -4.23
CA VAL A 664 -26.82 5.47 -5.21
C VAL A 664 -28.31 5.29 -4.86
N GLU A 665 -28.64 5.08 -3.58
CA GLU A 665 -30.03 4.98 -3.10
C GLU A 665 -30.82 6.29 -3.32
N ARG A 666 -30.16 7.45 -3.24
CA ARG A 666 -30.75 8.77 -3.56
C ARG A 666 -30.92 9.02 -5.06
N GLY A 667 -30.45 8.09 -5.90
CA GLY A 667 -30.52 8.16 -7.35
C GLY A 667 -29.53 9.18 -7.92
N VAL A 668 -28.30 9.22 -7.41
CA VAL A 668 -27.22 10.04 -8.01
C VAL A 668 -26.94 9.60 -9.45
N ASP A 669 -26.73 10.55 -10.35
CA ASP A 669 -26.35 10.30 -11.74
C ASP A 669 -24.84 10.37 -11.94
N VAL A 670 -24.19 11.32 -11.26
CA VAL A 670 -22.77 11.60 -11.40
C VAL A 670 -22.08 11.70 -10.03
N ILE A 671 -20.98 10.99 -9.86
CA ILE A 671 -20.07 11.18 -8.72
C ILE A 671 -18.79 11.85 -9.19
N ILE A 672 -18.40 12.92 -8.51
CA ILE A 672 -17.11 13.58 -8.72
C ILE A 672 -16.19 13.21 -7.56
N THR A 673 -14.98 12.75 -7.86
CA THR A 673 -13.99 12.44 -6.81
C THR A 673 -12.55 12.57 -7.29
N ASN A 674 -11.62 12.58 -6.34
CA ASN A 674 -10.21 12.46 -6.65
C ASN A 674 -9.83 10.97 -6.72
N PRO A 675 -9.12 10.52 -7.77
CA PRO A 675 -8.76 9.10 -7.93
C PRO A 675 -7.94 8.55 -6.74
N GLU A 676 -7.21 9.41 -6.01
CA GLU A 676 -6.51 9.05 -4.76
C GLU A 676 -7.45 8.60 -3.63
N LEU A 677 -8.73 8.96 -3.68
CA LEU A 677 -9.72 8.57 -2.66
C LEU A 677 -10.28 7.17 -2.89
N VAL A 678 -10.13 6.64 -4.11
CA VAL A 678 -10.70 5.35 -4.52
C VAL A 678 -9.64 4.34 -4.95
N LYS A 679 -8.37 4.74 -5.00
CA LYS A 679 -7.23 3.87 -5.38
C LYS A 679 -7.06 2.62 -4.51
N THR A 680 -7.72 2.52 -3.36
CA THR A 680 -7.65 1.36 -2.47
C THR A 680 -9.04 0.94 -2.01
N GLY A 681 -9.34 -0.36 -2.13
CA GLY A 681 -10.46 -1.02 -1.47
C GLY A 681 -11.92 -0.70 -1.85
N LEU A 682 -12.22 0.48 -2.40
CA LEU A 682 -13.58 0.88 -2.80
C LEU A 682 -13.92 0.32 -4.19
N ASP A 683 -15.08 -0.33 -4.31
CA ASP A 683 -15.61 -0.84 -5.59
C ASP A 683 -16.67 0.14 -6.12
N MET A 684 -16.59 0.48 -7.42
CA MET A 684 -17.44 1.51 -8.05
C MET A 684 -18.37 0.90 -9.12
N LEU A 685 -18.85 -0.32 -8.89
CA LEU A 685 -19.59 -1.13 -9.89
C LEU A 685 -20.82 -0.40 -10.48
N GLU A 686 -21.48 0.44 -9.69
CA GLU A 686 -22.66 1.24 -10.08
C GLU A 686 -22.36 2.36 -11.09
N PHE A 687 -21.08 2.63 -11.38
CA PHE A 687 -20.59 3.69 -12.27
C PHE A 687 -19.73 3.10 -13.39
N PRO A 688 -20.35 2.50 -14.43
CA PRO A 688 -19.64 1.81 -15.49
C PRO A 688 -18.94 2.75 -16.49
N THR A 689 -19.21 4.05 -16.42
CA THR A 689 -18.53 5.03 -17.28
C THR A 689 -17.68 5.95 -16.42
N ILE A 690 -16.38 5.98 -16.69
CA ILE A 690 -15.40 6.76 -15.96
C ILE A 690 -14.87 7.85 -16.88
N VAL A 691 -14.88 9.10 -16.44
CA VAL A 691 -14.31 10.24 -17.17
C VAL A 691 -13.20 10.88 -16.34
N PHE A 692 -11.97 10.79 -16.81
CA PHE A 692 -10.85 11.54 -16.27
C PHE A 692 -10.85 12.94 -16.88
N MET A 693 -11.30 13.92 -16.09
CA MET A 693 -11.05 15.34 -16.41
C MET A 693 -9.55 15.62 -16.32
N GLN A 694 -8.89 15.01 -15.34
CA GLN A 694 -7.46 15.13 -15.11
C GLN A 694 -6.92 13.78 -14.64
N THR A 695 -5.76 13.37 -15.14
CA THR A 695 -5.11 12.10 -14.78
C THR A 695 -4.00 12.23 -13.74
N GLY A 696 -3.50 13.45 -13.52
CA GLY A 696 -2.22 13.65 -12.83
C GLY A 696 -1.07 13.03 -13.62
N TYR A 697 -0.01 12.61 -12.92
CA TYR A 697 1.19 12.00 -13.51
C TYR A 697 1.60 10.69 -12.80
N ASN A 698 0.76 10.16 -11.89
CA ASN A 698 0.99 8.88 -11.22
C ASN A 698 0.26 7.75 -11.95
N VAL A 699 1.01 6.93 -12.70
CA VAL A 699 0.49 5.76 -13.44
C VAL A 699 -0.20 4.76 -12.54
N TYR A 700 0.33 4.51 -11.34
CA TYR A 700 -0.25 3.55 -10.40
C TYR A 700 -1.66 3.99 -9.96
N THR A 701 -1.81 5.26 -9.56
CA THR A 701 -3.12 5.81 -9.20
C THR A 701 -4.09 5.72 -10.38
N LEU A 702 -3.63 6.04 -11.60
CA LEU A 702 -4.44 5.97 -12.81
C LEU A 702 -4.99 4.55 -13.05
N GLN A 703 -4.10 3.56 -13.13
CA GLN A 703 -4.46 2.15 -13.36
C GLN A 703 -5.38 1.62 -12.25
N GLN A 704 -5.09 1.99 -11.01
CA GLN A 704 -5.89 1.58 -9.86
C GLN A 704 -7.29 2.17 -9.89
N ALA A 705 -7.45 3.43 -10.30
CA ALA A 705 -8.73 4.13 -10.34
C ALA A 705 -9.58 3.74 -11.56
N ALA A 706 -8.97 3.51 -12.72
CA ALA A 706 -9.66 3.10 -13.95
C ALA A 706 -10.32 1.72 -13.81
N ARG A 707 -9.71 0.82 -13.02
CA ARG A 707 -10.22 -0.55 -12.77
C ARG A 707 -11.16 -0.67 -11.57
N ARG A 708 -11.66 0.44 -11.02
CA ARG A 708 -12.58 0.39 -9.86
C ARG A 708 -14.00 -0.02 -10.22
N SER A 709 -14.40 0.23 -11.47
CA SER A 709 -15.70 -0.17 -12.00
C SER A 709 -15.64 -1.51 -12.75
N TRP A 710 -14.45 -1.99 -13.11
CA TRP A 710 -14.23 -3.25 -13.82
C TRP A 710 -13.69 -4.34 -12.88
N ARG A 711 -14.62 -4.97 -12.14
CA ARG A 711 -14.32 -6.00 -11.13
C ARG A 711 -15.40 -7.08 -11.13
N ILE A 712 -15.09 -8.25 -10.55
CA ILE A 712 -16.04 -9.37 -10.42
C ILE A 712 -17.34 -8.86 -9.79
N GLY A 713 -18.46 -9.11 -10.47
CA GLY A 713 -19.78 -8.57 -10.12
C GLY A 713 -20.26 -7.46 -11.05
N GLN A 714 -19.38 -6.88 -11.86
CA GLN A 714 -19.75 -5.97 -12.95
C GLN A 714 -20.50 -6.76 -14.04
N LYS A 715 -21.64 -6.22 -14.49
CA LYS A 715 -22.53 -6.86 -15.46
C LYS A 715 -22.63 -6.10 -16.79
N VAL A 716 -22.15 -4.85 -16.82
CA VAL A 716 -22.22 -3.99 -18.00
C VAL A 716 -20.81 -3.59 -18.45
N ALA A 717 -20.65 -3.34 -19.74
CA ALA A 717 -19.38 -2.88 -20.31
C ALA A 717 -18.87 -1.62 -19.61
N VAL A 718 -17.58 -1.54 -19.35
CA VAL A 718 -16.94 -0.42 -18.69
C VAL A 718 -16.22 0.45 -19.71
N GLU A 719 -16.54 1.74 -19.71
CA GLU A 719 -15.94 2.75 -20.60
C GLU A 719 -15.10 3.71 -19.77
N VAL A 720 -13.82 3.87 -20.11
CA VAL A 720 -12.89 4.79 -19.46
C VAL A 720 -12.42 5.83 -20.46
N ILE A 721 -12.77 7.09 -20.21
CA ILE A 721 -12.54 8.21 -21.11
C ILE A 721 -11.54 9.16 -20.48
N PHE A 722 -10.44 9.42 -21.17
CA PHE A 722 -9.43 10.41 -20.79
C PHE A 722 -9.61 11.67 -21.62
N LEU A 723 -9.90 12.80 -20.96
CA LEU A 723 -9.99 14.10 -21.63
C LEU A 723 -8.67 14.86 -21.47
N GLY A 724 -8.13 15.37 -22.56
CA GLY A 724 -6.96 16.25 -22.55
C GLY A 724 -7.04 17.30 -23.65
N TYR A 725 -6.51 18.49 -23.37
CA TYR A 725 -6.48 19.53 -24.39
C TYR A 725 -5.47 19.21 -25.49
N GLU A 726 -5.91 19.29 -26.74
CA GLU A 726 -5.08 19.07 -27.94
C GLU A 726 -3.92 20.07 -28.01
N GLY A 727 -2.73 19.59 -28.36
CA GLY A 727 -1.51 20.40 -28.49
C GLY A 727 -0.93 20.90 -27.15
N SER A 728 -1.49 20.47 -26.01
CA SER A 728 -1.09 20.96 -24.68
C SER A 728 -0.14 20.02 -23.95
N ALA A 729 0.33 20.44 -22.77
CA ALA A 729 1.10 19.57 -21.88
C ALA A 729 0.27 18.37 -21.36
N GLN A 730 -1.07 18.46 -21.37
CA GLN A 730 -1.94 17.37 -20.93
C GLN A 730 -1.87 16.17 -21.89
N GLU A 731 -1.95 16.41 -23.20
CA GLU A 731 -1.83 15.37 -24.22
C GLU A 731 -0.45 14.68 -24.20
N GLN A 732 0.61 15.48 -24.03
CA GLN A 732 1.98 14.97 -23.90
C GLN A 732 2.13 14.08 -22.65
N CYS A 733 1.60 14.53 -21.51
CA CYS A 733 1.60 13.76 -20.27
C CYS A 733 0.89 12.41 -20.44
N LEU A 734 -0.32 12.42 -21.03
CA LEU A 734 -1.10 11.20 -21.27
C LEU A 734 -0.38 10.23 -22.20
N THR A 735 0.26 10.74 -23.26
CA THR A 735 1.05 9.92 -24.19
C THR A 735 2.23 9.24 -23.48
N LEU A 736 2.95 9.97 -22.62
CA LEU A 736 4.04 9.43 -21.80
C LEU A 736 3.53 8.39 -20.80
N MET A 737 2.39 8.65 -20.15
CA MET A 737 1.76 7.71 -19.22
C MET A 737 1.37 6.41 -19.92
N ALA A 738 0.77 6.48 -21.10
CA ALA A 738 0.39 5.32 -21.89
C ALA A 738 1.60 4.46 -22.26
N LYS A 739 2.69 5.10 -22.73
CA LYS A 739 3.97 4.41 -22.98
C LYS A 739 4.50 3.71 -21.73
N LYS A 740 4.50 4.39 -20.58
CA LYS A 740 5.00 3.82 -19.31
C LYS A 740 4.11 2.69 -18.78
N ILE A 741 2.80 2.77 -19.01
CA ILE A 741 1.85 1.68 -18.69
C ILE A 741 2.16 0.43 -19.51
N ALA A 742 2.38 0.58 -20.81
CA ALA A 742 2.73 -0.54 -21.69
C ALA A 742 4.02 -1.25 -21.24
N VAL A 743 5.03 -0.48 -20.80
CA VAL A 743 6.27 -1.03 -20.23
C VAL A 743 6.06 -1.68 -18.87
N SER A 744 5.22 -1.10 -18.01
CA SER A 744 4.94 -1.69 -16.70
C SER A 744 4.19 -3.03 -16.83
N GLN A 745 3.22 -3.09 -17.74
CA GLN A 745 2.45 -4.32 -18.00
C GLN A 745 3.35 -5.43 -18.56
N SER A 746 4.40 -5.11 -19.32
CA SER A 746 5.29 -6.13 -19.85
C SER A 746 6.13 -6.84 -18.79
N THR A 747 6.58 -6.11 -17.77
CA THR A 747 7.30 -6.68 -16.62
C THR A 747 6.44 -7.54 -15.71
N SER A 748 5.11 -7.53 -15.89
CA SER A 748 4.13 -8.35 -15.14
C SER A 748 3.71 -9.62 -15.91
N GLY A 749 4.53 -10.09 -16.86
CA GLY A 749 4.41 -11.40 -17.49
C GLY A 749 3.78 -11.41 -18.89
N ASP A 750 3.90 -10.35 -19.68
CA ASP A 750 3.72 -10.38 -21.15
C ASP A 750 4.95 -9.67 -21.76
N MET A 751 6.02 -10.39 -22.11
CA MET A 751 7.16 -9.76 -22.79
C MET A 751 6.75 -9.34 -24.21
N PRO A 752 6.74 -8.04 -24.58
CA PRO A 752 6.65 -7.66 -25.97
C PRO A 752 7.93 -8.12 -26.66
N GLU A 753 7.81 -8.52 -27.93
CA GLU A 753 8.91 -9.06 -28.74
C GLU A 753 10.15 -8.14 -28.80
N THR A 754 10.01 -6.86 -28.44
CA THR A 754 11.06 -5.83 -28.44
C THR A 754 11.36 -5.22 -27.05
N GLY A 755 10.89 -5.85 -25.96
CA GLY A 755 10.81 -5.26 -24.61
C GLY A 755 12.11 -4.86 -23.92
N LEU A 756 13.28 -5.26 -24.42
CA LEU A 756 14.57 -4.88 -23.85
C LEU A 756 15.00 -3.45 -24.21
N GLU A 757 14.55 -2.90 -25.35
CA GLU A 757 14.90 -1.53 -25.75
C GLU A 757 14.10 -0.46 -24.98
N VAL A 758 12.87 -0.78 -24.56
CA VAL A 758 12.01 0.17 -23.84
C VAL A 758 12.34 0.26 -22.35
N LEU A 759 12.97 -0.78 -21.78
CA LEU A 759 13.49 -0.77 -20.41
C LEU A 759 14.71 0.15 -20.25
N ASN A 760 15.39 0.49 -21.36
CA ASN A 760 16.59 1.32 -21.38
C ASN A 760 16.33 2.81 -21.67
N GLN A 761 15.08 3.22 -21.94
CA GLN A 761 14.75 4.64 -22.10
C GLN A 761 14.33 5.25 -20.77
N ASP A 762 15.35 5.75 -20.07
CA ASP A 762 15.33 6.64 -18.90
C ASP A 762 14.40 6.24 -17.74
N GLY A 763 15.02 5.82 -16.63
CA GLY A 763 14.38 5.65 -15.31
C GLY A 763 13.82 6.93 -14.68
N ASP A 764 13.53 7.93 -15.50
CA ASP A 764 13.02 9.23 -15.11
C ASP A 764 11.54 9.15 -14.68
N SER A 765 11.16 10.02 -13.73
CA SER A 765 9.75 10.23 -13.41
C SER A 765 9.04 10.79 -14.65
N ILE A 766 7.72 10.61 -14.74
CA ILE A 766 6.93 11.20 -15.85
C ILE A 766 7.11 12.71 -15.89
N GLU A 767 7.33 13.34 -14.74
CA GLU A 767 7.58 14.78 -14.63
C GLU A 767 8.89 15.15 -15.34
N VAL A 768 9.96 14.38 -15.13
CA VAL A 768 11.26 14.63 -15.76
C VAL A 768 11.20 14.34 -17.27
N ALA A 769 10.58 13.24 -17.68
CA ALA A 769 10.39 12.93 -19.10
C ALA A 769 9.55 13.99 -19.82
N LEU A 770 8.47 14.46 -19.19
CA LEU A 770 7.65 15.55 -19.71
C LEU A 770 8.45 16.86 -19.77
N ALA A 771 9.25 17.18 -18.76
CA ALA A 771 10.11 18.35 -18.77
C ALA A 771 11.14 18.31 -19.91
N LYS A 772 11.78 17.15 -20.16
CA LYS A 772 12.69 16.96 -21.29
C LYS A 772 11.99 17.23 -22.63
N GLN A 773 10.83 16.62 -22.88
CA GLN A 773 10.06 16.84 -24.10
C GLN A 773 9.60 18.29 -24.29
N LEU A 774 9.29 18.99 -23.19
CA LEU A 774 8.93 20.41 -23.24
C LEU A 774 10.11 21.32 -23.59
N VAL A 775 11.35 20.87 -23.35
CA VAL A 775 12.60 21.59 -23.67
C VAL A 775 13.09 21.28 -25.08
N GLU A 776 12.90 20.06 -25.58
CA GLU A 776 13.35 19.63 -26.92
C GLU A 776 12.57 20.29 -28.08
N ARG A 777 11.39 20.86 -27.82
CA ARG A 777 10.54 21.53 -28.82
C ARG A 777 10.74 23.06 -28.93
N THR A 778 11.77 23.62 -28.30
CA THR A 778 12.24 24.99 -28.55
C THR A 778 13.46 24.96 -29.44
#